data_AF-A0A1G1Z5M2-F1
#
_entry.id   AF-A0A1G1Z5M2-F1
#
_cell.length_a   1.000
_cell.length_b   1.000
_cell.length_c   1.000
_cell.angle_alpha   90.00
_cell.angle_beta   90.00
_cell.angle_gamma   90.00
#
_symmetry.space_group_name_H-M   'P 1'
#
loop_
_entity.id
_entity.type
_entity.pdbx_description
1 polymer ?
#
loop_
_entity_poly.entity_id
_entity_poly.type
_entity_poly.pdbx_seq_one_letter_code
_entity_poly.pdbx_strand_id
1 'polypeptide(L)'
;MSQRCFEGENIFGVIAKQEGLDIKKDYPKVLKIAAGIAGVQIEDAMPQQKKSLKFINLTDEHSLYLKKRGLEQETISKMSLASSYDHILFLYYDREEVSGYKAKTIIPKKMQDEHKKNNPKWLSYYIKPKKHDIWTVGGIHNKKIIYLVAGEYDTAILYQEVKKKGLEDEIGVVTLTTGETTAISSNILKFFTTLTNIEWRIIYDFDDTGLDNAPIRAKELSATGRKVSMFRWEDAMNPNKKAGYDINDYFLEIGNIDIFLDLKNFQEFNEGATTIDFVEERYYGNDTAYVYKIDNYIWELIHSTVKIRDSNNKIIYEKKFNTSLIISDKTQSALVRDLVTLKMYNRNEARMLILSLAARFLNDKHPDNKNVQEEVKLLDRDIDLEEIHAAISKIGVTSKELIEIEMAASISCALNLNVPLWLLVIGNPSSLKTEGLKLFRCLDKERVIYLSTMSENAFASGYMPPDGSDPKDLLTILDKKILLIRDLTTLFSLNEETVKKILGDLTSIFDGEFEKFTATRGLMKYKAAFPLIACITPAILSKHHNYVNQLGSRFLTYRIPNLTEADSKRGYDIAWNNEDRSKNIKTAAILVSSFCDRIIKRFDAGAPLPTIDDNLVREWLNDGAEFIRRVRGIAITKAETFKNEDGKDITFYDRLDTQIEEPWRALNQLRNYAIALAVLRNKIAVSMDECRTLLPLVRSAAQIDRAEVLNALIDNAGITINELSKKIDRSSKTTSRKLIELEMLGLVFRYHSPNMPSGSKAPWLWSIESKFSRLLEKQSKVIPPSSEFMSIGEDGAALPSLLDDIKDKNSEEGGETT
;
A
#
# COMPACT_ATOMS: atom_id res chain seq x y z
N MET A 1 19.86 -30.32 9.50
CA MET A 1 20.21 -28.87 9.48
C MET A 1 20.61 -28.50 8.06
N SER A 2 19.69 -28.07 7.19
CA SER A 2 20.04 -27.55 5.86
C SER A 2 18.81 -27.00 5.13
N GLN A 3 18.25 -25.87 5.58
CA GLN A 3 17.20 -25.19 4.81
C GLN A 3 17.06 -23.68 5.08
N ARG A 4 18.13 -23.00 5.56
CA ARG A 4 18.05 -21.56 5.91
C ARG A 4 19.16 -20.65 5.37
N CYS A 5 20.00 -21.09 4.44
CA CYS A 5 21.19 -20.32 4.05
C CYS A 5 21.22 -19.90 2.57
N PHE A 6 20.14 -19.41 1.94
CA PHE A 6 20.25 -18.92 0.55
C PHE A 6 19.40 -17.70 0.21
N GLU A 7 19.26 -16.75 1.13
CA GLU A 7 18.84 -15.39 0.80
C GLU A 7 20.01 -14.42 1.11
N GLY A 8 20.72 -13.96 0.07
CA GLY A 8 21.56 -12.76 0.15
C GLY A 8 23.08 -12.89 -0.05
N GLU A 9 23.71 -14.07 0.00
CA GLU A 9 25.18 -14.20 -0.13
C GLU A 9 25.64 -14.80 -1.48
N ASN A 10 26.75 -14.29 -2.03
CA ASN A 10 27.42 -14.80 -3.23
C ASN A 10 27.87 -16.25 -3.01
N ILE A 11 27.54 -17.17 -3.92
CA ILE A 11 27.80 -18.61 -3.78
C ILE A 11 29.28 -18.94 -3.58
N PHE A 12 30.20 -18.17 -4.20
CA PHE A 12 31.63 -18.33 -3.98
C PHE A 12 32.04 -17.89 -2.56
N GLY A 13 31.35 -16.90 -1.99
CA GLY A 13 31.54 -16.47 -0.61
C GLY A 13 31.01 -17.48 0.40
N VAL A 14 29.89 -18.15 0.08
CA VAL A 14 29.34 -19.22 0.92
C VAL A 14 30.28 -20.44 0.93
N ILE A 15 30.76 -20.87 -0.24
CA ILE A 15 31.72 -21.97 -0.35
C ILE A 15 33.04 -21.62 0.37
N ALA A 16 33.57 -20.41 0.15
CA ALA A 16 34.78 -19.96 0.82
C ALA A 16 34.61 -19.98 2.35
N LYS A 17 33.47 -19.50 2.86
CA LYS A 17 33.16 -19.48 4.30
C LYS A 17 32.94 -20.87 4.90
N GLN A 18 32.32 -21.79 4.15
CA GLN A 18 32.10 -23.17 4.62
C GLN A 18 33.39 -23.99 4.64
N GLU A 19 34.27 -23.77 3.68
CA GLU A 19 35.54 -24.49 3.55
C GLU A 19 36.69 -23.82 4.31
N GLY A 20 36.42 -22.71 5.02
CA GLY A 20 37.44 -21.93 5.74
C GLY A 20 38.49 -21.29 4.82
N LEU A 21 38.12 -21.01 3.57
CA LEU A 21 38.98 -20.48 2.52
C LEU A 21 38.81 -18.96 2.39
N ASP A 22 39.88 -18.26 2.00
CA ASP A 22 39.80 -16.84 1.65
C ASP A 22 39.40 -16.71 0.18
N ILE A 23 38.27 -16.08 -0.11
CA ILE A 23 37.73 -15.99 -1.49
C ILE A 23 38.70 -15.33 -2.48
N LYS A 24 39.59 -14.44 -2.03
CA LYS A 24 40.56 -13.75 -2.90
C LYS A 24 41.83 -14.57 -3.08
N LYS A 25 42.32 -15.25 -2.03
CA LYS A 25 43.57 -16.04 -2.08
C LYS A 25 43.36 -17.45 -2.61
N ASP A 26 42.23 -18.07 -2.28
CA ASP A 26 41.92 -19.48 -2.56
C ASP A 26 40.87 -19.63 -3.68
N TYR A 27 40.63 -18.57 -4.46
CA TYR A 27 39.64 -18.57 -5.54
C TYR A 27 39.72 -19.79 -6.49
N PRO A 28 40.92 -20.28 -6.90
CA PRO A 28 40.99 -21.48 -7.73
C PRO A 28 40.44 -22.75 -7.07
N LYS A 29 40.62 -22.91 -5.75
CA LYS A 29 40.05 -24.04 -4.99
C LYS A 29 38.55 -23.89 -4.83
N VAL A 30 38.09 -22.70 -4.50
CA VAL A 30 36.64 -22.37 -4.40
C VAL A 30 35.95 -22.64 -5.74
N LEU A 31 36.59 -22.30 -6.86
CA LEU A 31 36.11 -22.56 -8.21
C LEU A 31 36.08 -24.06 -8.55
N LYS A 32 37.11 -24.82 -8.15
CA LYS A 32 37.17 -26.28 -8.37
C LYS A 32 36.09 -27.01 -7.58
N ILE A 33 35.80 -26.57 -6.36
CA ILE A 33 34.69 -27.09 -5.53
C ILE A 33 33.34 -26.72 -6.17
N ALA A 34 33.16 -25.46 -6.60
CA ALA A 34 31.94 -25.03 -7.27
C ALA A 34 31.70 -25.80 -8.59
N ALA A 35 32.75 -26.05 -9.38
CA ALA A 35 32.66 -26.82 -10.61
C ALA A 35 32.37 -28.30 -10.35
N GLY A 36 32.95 -28.89 -9.31
CA GLY A 36 32.60 -30.24 -8.86
C GLY A 36 31.13 -30.36 -8.45
N ILE A 37 30.61 -29.38 -7.71
CA ILE A 37 29.18 -29.28 -7.35
C ILE A 37 28.30 -29.13 -8.59
N ALA A 38 28.78 -28.43 -9.62
CA ALA A 38 28.07 -28.22 -10.87
C ALA A 38 28.27 -29.35 -11.92
N GLY A 39 29.06 -30.38 -11.61
CA GLY A 39 29.36 -31.48 -12.54
C GLY A 39 30.26 -31.08 -13.72
N VAL A 40 31.00 -29.98 -13.62
CA VAL A 40 31.90 -29.47 -14.67
C VAL A 40 33.34 -29.92 -14.40
N GLN A 41 33.98 -30.58 -15.37
CA GLN A 41 35.42 -30.85 -15.31
C GLN A 41 36.22 -29.60 -15.68
N ILE A 42 36.96 -29.04 -14.72
CA ILE A 42 37.99 -28.04 -15.00
C ILE A 42 39.26 -28.82 -15.38
N GLU A 43 39.61 -28.86 -16.66
CA GLU A 43 40.94 -29.31 -17.06
C GLU A 43 41.98 -28.36 -16.45
N ASP A 44 42.99 -28.90 -15.75
CA ASP A 44 44.02 -28.11 -15.06
C ASP A 44 44.86 -27.31 -16.09
N ALA A 45 44.38 -26.12 -16.46
CA ALA A 45 45.08 -25.20 -17.34
C ALA A 45 45.66 -24.03 -16.53
N MET A 46 46.99 -23.91 -16.57
CA MET A 46 47.77 -22.82 -15.99
C MET A 46 47.26 -21.43 -16.40
N PRO A 47 47.54 -20.35 -15.62
CA PRO A 47 46.85 -19.05 -15.68
C PRO A 47 47.04 -18.21 -16.96
N GLN A 48 47.57 -18.75 -18.06
CA GLN A 48 48.01 -17.92 -19.19
C GLN A 48 47.45 -18.26 -20.57
N GLN A 49 46.49 -19.17 -20.71
CA GLN A 49 45.83 -19.35 -22.02
C GLN A 49 44.30 -19.37 -21.91
N LYS A 50 43.68 -18.29 -22.40
CA LYS A 50 42.27 -18.26 -22.83
C LYS A 50 42.07 -19.29 -23.93
N LYS A 51 41.76 -20.54 -23.58
CA LYS A 51 41.09 -21.48 -24.49
C LYS A 51 39.69 -21.76 -23.97
N SER A 52 38.77 -21.72 -24.91
CA SER A 52 37.31 -21.73 -24.76
C SER A 52 36.80 -22.81 -23.82
N LEU A 53 36.06 -22.41 -22.79
CA LEU A 53 35.09 -23.27 -22.11
C LEU A 53 34.15 -23.86 -23.17
N LYS A 54 34.14 -25.20 -23.33
CA LYS A 54 33.10 -25.88 -24.09
C LYS A 54 31.84 -25.90 -23.24
N PHE A 55 30.89 -25.02 -23.56
CA PHE A 55 29.54 -25.09 -23.00
C PHE A 55 28.78 -26.22 -23.70
N ILE A 56 28.24 -27.16 -22.93
CA ILE A 56 27.28 -28.14 -23.43
C ILE A 56 25.99 -27.38 -23.78
N ASN A 57 25.42 -27.64 -24.96
CA ASN A 57 24.13 -27.07 -25.33
C ASN A 57 23.03 -27.77 -24.50
N LEU A 58 22.64 -27.13 -23.40
CA LEU A 58 21.64 -27.65 -22.45
C LEU A 58 20.29 -27.93 -23.10
N THR A 59 19.98 -27.27 -24.23
CA THR A 59 18.81 -27.56 -25.06
C THR A 59 18.85 -29.00 -25.57
N ASP A 60 20.02 -29.50 -25.97
CA ASP A 60 20.20 -30.83 -26.56
C ASP A 60 20.15 -31.93 -25.49
N GLU A 61 20.78 -31.72 -24.33
CA GLU A 61 20.72 -32.67 -23.21
C GLU A 61 19.33 -32.73 -22.55
N HIS A 62 18.67 -31.57 -22.39
CA HIS A 62 17.30 -31.55 -21.88
C HIS A 62 16.33 -32.18 -22.90
N SER A 63 16.49 -31.89 -24.19
CA SER A 63 15.71 -32.58 -25.23
C SER A 63 15.97 -34.09 -25.21
N LEU A 64 17.22 -34.52 -24.99
CA LEU A 64 17.56 -35.94 -24.87
C LEU A 64 16.94 -36.57 -23.62
N TYR A 65 16.89 -35.84 -22.50
CA TYR A 65 16.23 -36.27 -21.27
C TYR A 65 14.72 -36.41 -21.44
N LEU A 66 14.04 -35.41 -22.02
CA LEU A 66 12.62 -35.47 -22.32
C LEU A 66 12.29 -36.61 -23.30
N LYS A 67 13.15 -36.83 -24.31
CA LYS A 67 13.04 -38.00 -25.21
C LYS A 67 13.16 -39.33 -24.47
N LYS A 68 14.13 -39.46 -23.56
CA LYS A 68 14.30 -40.67 -22.74
C LYS A 68 13.08 -40.96 -21.87
N ARG A 69 12.29 -39.94 -21.53
CA ARG A 69 11.05 -40.06 -20.76
C ARG A 69 9.77 -40.09 -21.62
N GLY A 70 9.90 -40.28 -22.93
CA GLY A 70 8.77 -40.58 -23.81
C GLY A 70 8.15 -39.41 -24.57
N LEU A 71 8.71 -38.19 -24.47
CA LEU A 71 8.25 -37.07 -25.29
C LEU A 71 8.89 -37.07 -26.69
N GLU A 72 8.06 -36.83 -27.70
CA GLU A 72 8.46 -36.73 -29.10
C GLU A 72 9.10 -35.37 -29.41
N GLN A 73 9.98 -35.34 -30.41
CA GLN A 73 10.71 -34.12 -30.79
C GLN A 73 9.78 -32.94 -31.12
N GLU A 74 8.60 -33.22 -31.69
CA GLU A 74 7.63 -32.17 -32.00
C GLU A 74 7.04 -31.57 -30.71
N THR A 75 6.63 -32.39 -29.74
CA THR A 75 6.13 -31.94 -28.44
C THR A 75 7.21 -31.15 -27.69
N ILE A 76 8.45 -31.67 -27.69
CA ILE A 76 9.61 -31.01 -27.08
C ILE A 76 9.87 -29.65 -27.73
N SER A 77 9.74 -29.52 -29.06
CA SER A 77 9.94 -28.24 -29.75
C SER A 77 8.94 -27.15 -29.35
N LYS A 78 7.77 -27.55 -28.83
CA LYS A 78 6.74 -26.65 -28.29
C LYS A 78 7.01 -26.29 -26.82
N MET A 79 7.78 -27.10 -26.09
CA MET A 79 8.28 -26.78 -24.75
C MET A 79 9.44 -25.76 -24.86
N SER A 80 9.11 -24.47 -24.83
CA SER A 80 10.06 -23.37 -25.04
C SER A 80 11.04 -23.20 -23.86
N LEU A 81 12.13 -23.97 -23.81
CA LEU A 81 13.29 -23.62 -22.98
C LEU A 81 14.18 -22.62 -23.71
N ALA A 82 13.89 -21.33 -23.57
CA ALA A 82 14.80 -20.28 -24.01
C ALA A 82 15.99 -20.18 -23.03
N SER A 83 16.97 -21.09 -23.09
CA SER A 83 18.23 -20.88 -22.36
C SER A 83 19.12 -19.94 -23.15
N SER A 84 19.06 -18.65 -22.86
CA SER A 84 20.08 -17.69 -23.28
C SER A 84 20.93 -17.36 -22.07
N TYR A 85 22.21 -17.68 -22.20
CA TYR A 85 23.34 -17.55 -21.26
C TYR A 85 23.10 -16.63 -20.04
N ASP A 86 23.28 -17.19 -18.82
CA ASP A 86 23.55 -16.56 -17.51
C ASP A 86 22.95 -17.32 -16.30
N HIS A 87 22.58 -18.59 -16.49
CA HIS A 87 22.10 -19.46 -15.40
C HIS A 87 23.03 -20.67 -15.21
N ILE A 88 23.30 -21.04 -13.96
CA ILE A 88 23.79 -22.39 -13.63
C ILE A 88 22.55 -23.25 -13.40
N LEU A 89 22.40 -24.32 -14.20
CA LEU A 89 21.43 -25.37 -13.96
C LEU A 89 22.06 -26.41 -13.01
N PHE A 90 21.35 -26.75 -11.95
CA PHE A 90 21.70 -27.85 -11.05
C PHE A 90 20.79 -29.03 -11.30
N LEU A 91 21.34 -30.25 -11.22
CA LEU A 91 20.54 -31.47 -11.17
C LEU A 91 19.68 -31.42 -9.90
N TYR A 92 18.37 -31.52 -10.08
CA TYR A 92 17.44 -31.75 -9.00
C TYR A 92 17.33 -33.26 -8.80
N TYR A 93 17.64 -33.71 -7.59
CA TYR A 93 17.56 -35.11 -7.22
C TYR A 93 16.37 -35.30 -6.30
N ASP A 94 15.53 -36.29 -6.61
CA ASP A 94 14.58 -36.84 -5.67
C ASP A 94 14.95 -38.31 -5.44
N ARG A 95 15.10 -38.70 -4.16
CA ARG A 95 15.50 -40.06 -3.75
C ARG A 95 16.70 -40.64 -4.52
N GLU A 96 17.76 -39.83 -4.68
CA GLU A 96 19.02 -40.19 -5.37
C GLU A 96 18.91 -40.34 -6.91
N GLU A 97 17.74 -40.15 -7.51
CA GLU A 97 17.55 -40.10 -8.97
C GLU A 97 17.37 -38.66 -9.47
N VAL A 98 17.85 -38.38 -10.69
CA VAL A 98 17.70 -37.07 -11.33
C VAL A 98 16.22 -36.84 -11.68
N SER A 99 15.53 -36.04 -10.89
CA SER A 99 14.12 -35.69 -11.07
C SER A 99 13.91 -34.44 -11.95
N GLY A 100 14.94 -33.62 -12.18
CA GLY A 100 14.90 -32.51 -13.13
C GLY A 100 16.12 -31.59 -13.09
N TYR A 101 15.98 -30.36 -13.59
CA TYR A 101 17.02 -29.32 -13.53
C TYR A 101 16.46 -28.02 -12.92
N LYS A 102 17.20 -27.35 -12.02
CA LYS A 102 16.86 -26.03 -11.46
C LYS A 102 17.86 -24.96 -11.88
N ALA A 103 17.40 -23.84 -12.43
CA ALA A 103 18.27 -22.73 -12.86
C ALA A 103 18.46 -21.67 -11.76
N LYS A 104 19.69 -21.17 -11.60
CA LYS A 104 19.99 -19.98 -10.78
C LYS A 104 20.86 -19.00 -11.55
N THR A 105 20.45 -17.75 -11.60
CA THR A 105 21.17 -16.69 -12.31
C THR A 105 22.52 -16.37 -11.66
N ILE A 106 23.57 -16.26 -12.47
CA ILE A 106 24.97 -16.07 -12.03
C ILE A 106 25.28 -14.60 -11.69
N ILE A 107 24.55 -13.63 -12.26
CA ILE A 107 24.85 -12.20 -12.06
C ILE A 107 24.27 -11.67 -10.73
N PRO A 108 25.05 -10.98 -9.88
CA PRO A 108 24.54 -10.27 -8.71
C PRO A 108 23.50 -9.21 -9.09
N LYS A 109 22.39 -9.12 -8.35
CA LYS A 109 21.22 -8.28 -8.68
C LYS A 109 21.57 -6.82 -9.03
N LYS A 110 22.55 -6.21 -8.35
CA LYS A 110 23.05 -4.85 -8.65
C LYS A 110 23.71 -4.71 -10.02
N MET A 111 24.48 -5.72 -10.46
CA MET A 111 25.17 -5.70 -11.75
C MET A 111 24.23 -6.03 -12.92
N GLN A 112 23.12 -6.72 -12.65
CA GLN A 112 22.07 -6.93 -13.66
C GLN A 112 21.47 -5.61 -14.14
N ASP A 113 21.37 -4.61 -13.26
CA ASP A 113 20.74 -3.32 -13.59
C ASP A 113 21.71 -2.38 -14.36
N GLU A 114 23.01 -2.43 -14.07
CA GLU A 114 24.04 -1.72 -14.85
C GLU A 114 24.24 -2.36 -16.23
N HIS A 115 24.28 -3.69 -16.34
CA HIS A 115 24.45 -4.37 -17.63
C HIS A 115 23.24 -4.19 -18.57
N LYS A 116 22.02 -4.06 -18.02
CA LYS A 116 20.79 -3.74 -18.78
C LYS A 116 20.84 -2.38 -19.47
N LYS A 117 21.51 -1.39 -18.88
CA LYS A 117 21.63 -0.05 -19.46
C LYS A 117 22.51 -0.02 -20.72
N ASN A 118 23.53 -0.89 -20.76
CA ASN A 118 24.59 -0.81 -21.78
C ASN A 118 24.48 -1.83 -22.93
N ASN A 119 23.52 -2.75 -22.91
CA ASN A 119 23.39 -3.78 -23.95
C ASN A 119 21.91 -4.12 -24.29
N PRO A 120 21.29 -3.48 -25.30
CA PRO A 120 19.87 -3.64 -25.62
C PRO A 120 19.45 -5.07 -26.04
N LYS A 121 20.38 -5.89 -26.54
CA LYS A 121 20.13 -7.29 -26.94
C LYS A 121 19.85 -8.24 -25.77
N TRP A 122 20.06 -7.81 -24.53
CA TRP A 122 19.83 -8.59 -23.31
C TRP A 122 18.45 -8.35 -22.67
N LEU A 123 17.64 -7.41 -23.19
CA LEU A 123 16.30 -7.13 -22.65
C LEU A 123 15.32 -8.31 -22.78
N SER A 124 15.61 -9.29 -23.64
CA SER A 124 14.71 -10.39 -24.00
C SER A 124 14.92 -11.69 -23.21
N TYR A 125 15.91 -11.80 -22.32
CA TYR A 125 16.37 -13.11 -21.86
C TYR A 125 16.47 -13.32 -20.34
N TYR A 126 16.03 -12.36 -19.54
CA TYR A 126 15.64 -12.65 -18.16
C TYR A 126 14.18 -13.09 -18.16
N ILE A 127 13.88 -14.24 -17.55
CA ILE A 127 12.53 -14.66 -17.19
C ILE A 127 11.93 -13.59 -16.25
N LYS A 128 11.43 -12.50 -16.83
CA LYS A 128 10.18 -11.93 -16.36
C LYS A 128 9.15 -13.03 -16.63
N PRO A 129 8.31 -13.41 -15.66
CA PRO A 129 7.06 -14.08 -15.97
C PRO A 129 6.19 -13.04 -16.69
N LYS A 130 6.51 -12.75 -17.95
CA LYS A 130 5.61 -12.08 -18.86
C LYS A 130 4.73 -13.20 -19.41
N LYS A 131 3.56 -13.35 -18.77
CA LYS A 131 2.31 -13.87 -19.35
C LYS A 131 2.49 -15.31 -19.83
N HIS A 132 2.11 -16.31 -19.06
CA HIS A 132 0.73 -16.61 -18.72
C HIS A 132 0.70 -17.36 -17.37
N ASP A 133 -0.27 -17.08 -16.50
CA ASP A 133 -0.49 -17.88 -15.26
C ASP A 133 -0.92 -19.35 -15.58
N ILE A 134 -1.01 -19.67 -16.87
CA ILE A 134 -1.39 -20.97 -17.43
C ILE A 134 -0.39 -21.37 -18.51
N TRP A 135 -0.07 -22.66 -18.62
CA TRP A 135 0.82 -23.20 -19.65
C TRP A 135 0.09 -24.25 -20.48
N THR A 136 0.26 -24.24 -21.81
CA THR A 136 -0.40 -25.16 -22.76
C THR A 136 0.47 -25.44 -23.98
N VAL A 137 0.37 -26.64 -24.55
CA VAL A 137 1.18 -27.10 -25.70
C VAL A 137 0.42 -27.01 -27.04
N GLY A 138 -0.92 -26.91 -27.03
CA GLY A 138 -1.77 -26.92 -28.23
C GLY A 138 -2.75 -25.76 -28.34
N GLY A 139 -2.70 -24.81 -27.40
CA GLY A 139 -3.73 -23.78 -27.27
C GLY A 139 -5.05 -24.33 -26.74
N ILE A 140 -5.89 -23.43 -26.22
CA ILE A 140 -7.16 -23.78 -25.55
C ILE A 140 -8.38 -23.07 -26.13
N HIS A 141 -8.18 -22.25 -27.18
CA HIS A 141 -9.27 -21.61 -27.90
C HIS A 141 -10.00 -22.63 -28.77
N ASN A 142 -11.33 -22.51 -28.83
CA ASN A 142 -12.22 -23.34 -29.66
C ASN A 142 -12.17 -24.85 -29.38
N LYS A 143 -11.64 -25.28 -28.23
CA LYS A 143 -11.70 -26.67 -27.76
C LYS A 143 -13.06 -26.95 -27.12
N LYS A 144 -13.52 -28.20 -27.15
CA LYS A 144 -14.76 -28.68 -26.50
C LYS A 144 -14.53 -29.09 -25.04
N ILE A 145 -13.35 -29.62 -24.74
CA ILE A 145 -12.96 -30.10 -23.42
C ILE A 145 -11.61 -29.51 -23.07
N ILE A 146 -11.44 -29.04 -21.83
CA ILE A 146 -10.12 -28.63 -21.31
C ILE A 146 -9.75 -29.50 -20.11
N TYR A 147 -8.57 -30.09 -20.21
CA TYR A 147 -7.89 -30.79 -19.12
C TYR A 147 -7.01 -29.82 -18.35
N LEU A 148 -7.30 -29.64 -17.06
CA LEU A 148 -6.44 -28.97 -16.09
C LEU A 148 -5.58 -30.04 -15.38
N VAL A 149 -4.28 -30.02 -15.67
CA VAL A 149 -3.33 -31.05 -15.24
C VAL A 149 -2.30 -30.48 -14.27
N ALA A 150 -1.83 -31.29 -13.34
CA ALA A 150 -0.72 -30.98 -12.45
C ALA A 150 0.61 -30.95 -13.20
N GLY A 151 1.30 -29.81 -13.23
CA GLY A 151 2.64 -29.73 -13.81
C GLY A 151 2.72 -29.65 -15.36
N GLU A 152 3.82 -29.09 -15.83
CA GLU A 152 4.09 -28.86 -17.25
C GLU A 152 4.43 -30.17 -18.00
N TYR A 153 5.06 -31.12 -17.30
CA TYR A 153 5.50 -32.36 -17.91
C TYR A 153 4.33 -33.31 -18.21
N ASP A 154 3.44 -33.51 -17.25
CA ASP A 154 2.19 -34.28 -17.41
C ASP A 154 1.27 -33.67 -18.45
N THR A 155 1.22 -32.34 -18.50
CA THR A 155 0.52 -31.59 -19.55
C THR A 155 1.07 -31.90 -20.94
N ALA A 156 2.40 -32.02 -21.09
CA ALA A 156 3.04 -32.35 -22.35
C ALA A 156 2.75 -33.80 -22.79
N ILE A 157 2.84 -34.75 -21.86
CA ILE A 157 2.53 -36.17 -22.13
C ILE A 157 1.08 -36.32 -22.56
N LEU A 158 0.13 -35.79 -21.78
CA LEU A 158 -1.28 -35.94 -22.09
C LEU A 158 -1.64 -35.28 -23.44
N TYR A 159 -1.07 -34.10 -23.74
CA TYR A 159 -1.28 -33.45 -25.03
C TYR A 159 -0.74 -34.27 -26.21
N GLN A 160 0.45 -34.86 -26.08
CA GLN A 160 1.03 -35.72 -27.12
C GLN A 160 0.09 -36.89 -27.44
N GLU A 161 -0.48 -37.51 -26.42
CA GLU A 161 -1.37 -38.66 -26.61
C GLU A 161 -2.75 -38.27 -27.15
N VAL A 162 -3.30 -37.13 -26.71
CA VAL A 162 -4.48 -36.51 -27.34
C VAL A 162 -4.25 -36.32 -28.84
N LYS A 163 -3.07 -35.83 -29.22
CA LYS A 163 -2.70 -35.63 -30.62
C LYS A 163 -2.55 -36.95 -31.39
N LYS A 164 -1.92 -37.98 -30.81
CA LYS A 164 -1.81 -39.30 -31.45
C LYS A 164 -3.16 -39.91 -31.79
N LYS A 165 -4.21 -39.57 -31.03
CA LYS A 165 -5.58 -40.01 -31.28
C LYS A 165 -6.39 -39.10 -32.21
N GLY A 166 -5.81 -38.02 -32.73
CA GLY A 166 -6.50 -37.06 -33.60
C GLY A 166 -7.56 -36.24 -32.87
N LEU A 167 -7.41 -36.02 -31.56
CA LEU A 167 -8.36 -35.30 -30.70
C LEU A 167 -7.90 -33.88 -30.35
N GLU A 168 -6.78 -33.42 -30.91
CA GLU A 168 -6.17 -32.13 -30.60
C GLU A 168 -7.05 -30.93 -30.94
N ASP A 169 -7.98 -31.07 -31.89
CA ASP A 169 -8.94 -30.01 -32.24
C ASP A 169 -10.09 -29.91 -31.25
N GLU A 170 -10.38 -30.99 -30.52
CA GLU A 170 -11.48 -31.07 -29.55
C GLU A 170 -11.02 -30.87 -28.11
N ILE A 171 -9.80 -31.32 -27.78
CA ILE A 171 -9.27 -31.35 -26.42
C ILE A 171 -8.09 -30.38 -26.27
N GLY A 172 -8.22 -29.46 -25.32
CA GLY A 172 -7.12 -28.64 -24.82
C GLY A 172 -6.53 -29.22 -23.54
N VAL A 173 -5.21 -29.11 -23.36
CA VAL A 173 -4.54 -29.48 -22.10
C VAL A 173 -3.78 -28.27 -21.58
N VAL A 174 -3.94 -27.99 -20.29
CA VAL A 174 -3.37 -26.81 -19.62
C VAL A 174 -2.95 -27.15 -18.19
N THR A 175 -1.93 -26.47 -17.68
CA THR A 175 -1.57 -26.45 -16.26
C THR A 175 -1.47 -25.02 -15.72
N LEU A 176 -1.51 -24.87 -14.40
CA LEU A 176 -1.19 -23.61 -13.72
C LEU A 176 0.32 -23.56 -13.47
N THR A 177 0.99 -22.49 -13.91
CA THR A 177 2.45 -22.32 -13.73
C THR A 177 2.86 -22.21 -12.26
N THR A 178 1.91 -21.95 -11.37
CA THR A 178 2.09 -21.83 -9.91
C THR A 178 1.84 -23.14 -9.15
N GLY A 179 1.51 -24.23 -9.86
CA GLY A 179 1.24 -25.53 -9.27
C GLY A 179 -0.16 -25.69 -8.67
N GLU A 180 -0.46 -26.90 -8.18
CA GLU A 180 -1.80 -27.34 -7.75
C GLU A 180 -2.34 -26.62 -6.51
N THR A 181 -1.46 -26.12 -5.64
CA THR A 181 -1.81 -25.47 -4.36
C THR A 181 -2.29 -24.02 -4.52
N THR A 182 -2.04 -23.41 -5.68
CA THR A 182 -2.31 -21.98 -5.90
C THR A 182 -3.68 -21.76 -6.53
N ALA A 183 -4.47 -20.84 -5.97
CA ALA A 183 -5.78 -20.47 -6.50
C ALA A 183 -5.70 -19.93 -7.94
N ILE A 184 -6.73 -20.25 -8.75
CA ILE A 184 -6.85 -19.69 -10.10
C ILE A 184 -7.03 -18.17 -9.96
N SER A 185 -6.16 -17.40 -10.61
CA SER A 185 -6.23 -15.94 -10.52
C SER A 185 -7.53 -15.41 -11.13
N SER A 186 -8.07 -14.32 -10.58
CA SER A 186 -9.33 -13.73 -11.07
C SER A 186 -9.28 -13.33 -12.55
N ASN A 187 -8.08 -13.04 -13.07
CA ASN A 187 -7.88 -12.75 -14.49
C ASN A 187 -7.99 -14.01 -15.36
N ILE A 188 -7.43 -15.14 -14.91
CA ILE A 188 -7.57 -16.44 -15.60
C ILE A 188 -9.03 -16.90 -15.58
N LEU A 189 -9.70 -16.80 -14.44
CA LEU A 189 -11.12 -17.15 -14.31
C LEU A 189 -11.97 -16.35 -15.30
N LYS A 190 -11.76 -15.03 -15.39
CA LYS A 190 -12.41 -14.19 -16.40
C LYS A 190 -12.08 -14.64 -17.82
N PHE A 191 -10.81 -14.93 -18.11
CA PHE A 191 -10.44 -15.46 -19.42
C PHE A 191 -11.15 -16.78 -19.73
N PHE A 192 -11.23 -17.72 -18.79
CA PHE A 192 -11.96 -18.98 -18.93
C PHE A 192 -13.46 -18.77 -19.18
N THR A 193 -14.07 -17.73 -18.61
CA THR A 193 -15.47 -17.38 -18.93
C THR A 193 -15.69 -16.93 -20.38
N THR A 194 -14.65 -16.44 -21.07
CA THR A 194 -14.74 -16.01 -22.48
C THR A 194 -14.70 -17.17 -23.48
N LEU A 195 -14.33 -18.38 -23.04
CA LEU A 195 -14.26 -19.55 -23.91
C LEU A 195 -15.66 -20.07 -24.21
N THR A 196 -15.98 -20.29 -25.49
CA THR A 196 -17.37 -20.42 -25.95
C THR A 196 -18.00 -21.80 -25.74
N ASN A 197 -17.24 -22.90 -25.75
CA ASN A 197 -17.77 -24.28 -25.68
C ASN A 197 -16.92 -25.24 -24.82
N ILE A 198 -16.98 -25.25 -23.46
CA ILE A 198 -16.02 -26.08 -22.68
C ILE A 198 -16.62 -26.82 -21.49
N GLU A 199 -16.28 -28.12 -21.39
CA GLU A 199 -16.29 -28.97 -20.19
C GLU A 199 -14.88 -29.01 -19.58
N TRP A 200 -14.77 -28.86 -18.26
CA TRP A 200 -13.52 -28.97 -17.51
C TRP A 200 -13.31 -30.39 -16.99
N ARG A 201 -12.09 -30.88 -17.15
CA ARG A 201 -11.60 -32.14 -16.58
C ARG A 201 -10.34 -31.87 -15.77
N ILE A 202 -10.32 -32.26 -14.50
CA ILE A 202 -9.16 -32.05 -13.62
C ILE A 202 -8.46 -33.38 -13.40
N ILE A 203 -7.15 -33.44 -13.68
CA ILE A 203 -6.28 -34.59 -13.33
C ILE A 203 -5.11 -34.06 -12.52
N TYR A 204 -5.18 -34.27 -11.21
CA TYR A 204 -4.14 -33.89 -10.25
C TYR A 204 -3.44 -35.14 -9.70
N ASP A 205 -2.29 -34.94 -9.06
CA ASP A 205 -1.47 -36.03 -8.57
C ASP A 205 -2.20 -36.85 -7.51
N PHE A 206 -1.88 -38.15 -7.45
CA PHE A 206 -2.40 -39.05 -6.43
C PHE A 206 -1.59 -38.95 -5.14
N ASP A 207 -1.68 -37.77 -4.52
CA ASP A 207 -1.17 -37.49 -3.18
C ASP A 207 -2.14 -36.58 -2.40
N ASP A 208 -1.83 -36.28 -1.14
CA ASP A 208 -2.69 -35.42 -0.33
C ASP A 208 -2.83 -34.01 -0.95
N THR A 209 -1.81 -33.51 -1.67
CA THR A 209 -1.83 -32.18 -2.27
C THR A 209 -2.79 -32.11 -3.46
N GLY A 210 -2.66 -33.03 -4.42
CA GLY A 210 -3.50 -33.10 -5.60
C GLY A 210 -4.94 -33.44 -5.26
N LEU A 211 -5.15 -34.42 -4.37
CA LEU A 211 -6.49 -34.83 -3.92
C LEU A 211 -7.22 -33.75 -3.11
N ASP A 212 -6.51 -32.96 -2.30
CA ASP A 212 -7.11 -31.88 -1.52
C ASP A 212 -7.43 -30.65 -2.39
N ASN A 213 -6.62 -30.36 -3.40
CA ASN A 213 -6.79 -29.17 -4.23
C ASN A 213 -7.70 -29.37 -5.44
N ALA A 214 -7.83 -30.59 -5.98
CA ALA A 214 -8.71 -30.84 -7.14
C ALA A 214 -10.18 -30.40 -6.91
N PRO A 215 -10.83 -30.66 -5.76
CA PRO A 215 -12.18 -30.16 -5.48
C PRO A 215 -12.25 -28.64 -5.34
N ILE A 216 -11.20 -28.02 -4.80
CA ILE A 216 -11.12 -26.54 -4.66
C ILE A 216 -11.07 -25.91 -6.05
N ARG A 217 -10.23 -26.45 -6.94
CA ARG A 217 -10.12 -26.03 -8.34
C ARG A 217 -11.41 -26.31 -9.10
N ALA A 218 -12.09 -27.42 -8.82
CA ALA A 218 -13.39 -27.72 -9.42
C ALA A 218 -14.46 -26.69 -9.06
N LYS A 219 -14.49 -26.25 -7.80
CA LYS A 219 -15.37 -25.17 -7.33
C LYS A 219 -15.02 -23.81 -7.95
N GLU A 220 -13.73 -23.50 -8.11
CA GLU A 220 -13.33 -22.28 -8.82
C GLU A 220 -13.78 -22.32 -10.28
N LEU A 221 -13.58 -23.44 -10.97
CA LEU A 221 -13.97 -23.61 -12.37
C LEU A 221 -15.49 -23.70 -12.57
N SER A 222 -16.26 -24.19 -11.60
CA SER A 222 -17.73 -24.19 -11.70
C SER A 222 -18.31 -22.79 -11.76
N ALA A 223 -17.61 -21.79 -11.20
CA ALA A 223 -17.97 -20.37 -11.33
C ALA A 223 -17.94 -19.85 -12.78
N THR A 224 -17.32 -20.60 -13.71
CA THR A 224 -17.37 -20.28 -15.15
C THR A 224 -18.71 -20.64 -15.81
N GLY A 225 -19.64 -21.27 -15.07
CA GLY A 225 -20.93 -21.74 -15.59
C GLY A 225 -20.81 -22.96 -16.50
N ARG A 226 -19.68 -23.69 -16.42
CA ARG A 226 -19.34 -24.84 -17.25
C ARG A 226 -19.37 -26.13 -16.44
N LYS A 227 -19.61 -27.26 -17.12
CA LYS A 227 -19.52 -28.59 -16.51
C LYS A 227 -18.09 -28.84 -16.04
N VAL A 228 -17.93 -29.38 -14.83
CA VAL A 228 -16.64 -29.75 -14.26
C VAL A 228 -16.69 -31.19 -13.81
N SER A 229 -15.64 -31.95 -14.12
CA SER A 229 -15.44 -33.30 -13.63
C SER A 229 -13.99 -33.50 -13.18
N MET A 230 -13.79 -34.40 -12.22
CA MET A 230 -12.48 -34.69 -11.65
C MET A 230 -12.13 -36.15 -11.91
N PHE A 231 -10.88 -36.40 -12.26
CA PHE A 231 -10.37 -37.74 -12.42
C PHE A 231 -10.33 -38.48 -11.09
N ARG A 232 -10.80 -39.72 -11.08
CA ARG A 232 -10.80 -40.57 -9.90
C ARG A 232 -9.69 -41.59 -10.00
N TRP A 233 -8.64 -41.37 -9.22
CA TRP A 233 -7.65 -42.40 -8.96
C TRP A 233 -8.28 -43.55 -8.16
N GLU A 234 -8.10 -44.78 -8.65
CA GLU A 234 -8.40 -46.00 -7.90
C GLU A 234 -7.11 -46.62 -7.37
N ASP A 235 -7.16 -47.29 -6.21
CA ASP A 235 -5.97 -47.92 -5.62
C ASP A 235 -5.29 -48.92 -6.57
N ALA A 236 -6.06 -49.56 -7.46
CA ALA A 236 -5.54 -50.47 -8.49
C ALA A 236 -4.70 -49.76 -9.57
N MET A 237 -4.86 -48.44 -9.72
CA MET A 237 -4.13 -47.63 -10.71
C MET A 237 -2.77 -47.16 -10.19
N ASN A 238 -2.50 -47.26 -8.87
CA ASN A 238 -1.18 -47.04 -8.27
C ASN A 238 -0.75 -48.31 -7.49
N PRO A 239 -0.40 -49.40 -8.20
CA PRO A 239 -0.13 -50.70 -7.59
C PRO A 239 1.05 -50.66 -6.60
N ASN A 240 1.99 -49.74 -6.82
CA ASN A 240 3.20 -49.57 -5.99
C ASN A 240 2.99 -48.62 -4.81
N LYS A 241 1.79 -48.02 -4.66
CA LYS A 241 1.47 -46.99 -3.65
C LYS A 241 2.54 -45.89 -3.59
N LYS A 242 3.05 -45.50 -4.75
CA LYS A 242 4.05 -44.43 -4.86
C LYS A 242 3.39 -43.10 -4.44
N ALA A 243 4.05 -42.35 -3.58
CA ALA A 243 3.58 -41.03 -3.16
C ALA A 243 3.87 -40.00 -4.27
N GLY A 244 2.90 -39.15 -4.60
CA GLY A 244 3.00 -38.20 -5.72
C GLY A 244 2.84 -38.88 -7.08
N TYR A 245 2.07 -39.97 -7.15
CA TYR A 245 1.88 -40.71 -8.41
C TYR A 245 1.07 -39.89 -9.40
N ASP A 246 1.63 -39.61 -10.57
CA ASP A 246 1.14 -38.66 -11.55
C ASP A 246 0.83 -39.32 -12.91
N ILE A 247 0.53 -38.52 -13.93
CA ILE A 247 0.23 -39.01 -15.30
C ILE A 247 1.48 -39.66 -15.90
N ASN A 248 2.65 -39.04 -15.71
CA ASN A 248 3.91 -39.56 -16.19
C ASN A 248 4.25 -40.93 -15.59
N ASP A 249 4.12 -41.10 -14.28
CA ASP A 249 4.38 -42.34 -13.58
C ASP A 249 3.49 -43.47 -14.12
N TYR A 250 2.19 -43.20 -14.29
CA TYR A 250 1.27 -44.15 -14.89
C TYR A 250 1.66 -44.51 -16.33
N PHE A 251 2.04 -43.50 -17.12
CA PHE A 251 2.45 -43.72 -18.51
C PHE A 251 3.72 -44.56 -18.62
N LEU A 252 4.73 -44.33 -17.76
CA LEU A 252 5.98 -45.09 -17.76
C LEU A 252 5.79 -46.54 -17.29
N GLU A 253 4.88 -46.78 -16.34
CA GLU A 253 4.62 -48.12 -15.81
C GLU A 253 3.69 -48.97 -16.71
N ILE A 254 2.62 -48.37 -17.25
CA ILE A 254 1.55 -49.09 -17.94
C ILE A 254 1.58 -48.87 -19.46
N GLY A 255 2.17 -47.77 -19.94
CA GLY A 255 2.30 -47.46 -21.37
C GLY A 255 0.98 -47.14 -22.08
N ASN A 256 -0.10 -46.89 -21.34
CA ASN A 256 -1.41 -46.59 -21.89
C ASN A 256 -2.01 -45.35 -21.20
N ILE A 257 -2.37 -44.33 -21.96
CA ILE A 257 -2.93 -43.07 -21.43
C ILE A 257 -4.47 -43.04 -21.50
N ASP A 258 -5.10 -44.05 -22.11
CA ASP A 258 -6.52 -44.06 -22.50
C ASP A 258 -7.46 -43.90 -21.31
N ILE A 259 -7.01 -44.29 -20.12
CA ILE A 259 -7.77 -44.13 -18.88
C ILE A 259 -8.09 -42.65 -18.60
N PHE A 260 -7.21 -41.72 -18.98
CA PHE A 260 -7.42 -40.29 -18.78
C PHE A 260 -8.36 -39.69 -19.83
N LEU A 261 -8.72 -40.45 -20.87
CA LEU A 261 -9.67 -40.07 -21.90
C LEU A 261 -11.04 -40.75 -21.72
N ASP A 262 -11.10 -41.88 -21.00
CA ASP A 262 -12.36 -42.57 -20.68
C ASP A 262 -13.18 -41.80 -19.63
N LEU A 263 -14.35 -41.32 -20.07
CA LEU A 263 -15.35 -40.63 -19.26
C LEU A 263 -15.73 -41.39 -17.98
N LYS A 264 -15.67 -42.72 -17.96
CA LYS A 264 -16.03 -43.52 -16.78
C LYS A 264 -15.12 -43.28 -15.59
N ASN A 265 -13.89 -42.81 -15.84
CA ASN A 265 -12.91 -42.51 -14.80
C ASN A 265 -13.05 -41.08 -14.25
N PHE A 266 -14.03 -40.31 -14.73
CA PHE A 266 -14.31 -38.95 -14.27
C PHE A 266 -15.59 -38.90 -13.45
N GLN A 267 -15.51 -38.27 -12.28
CA GLN A 267 -16.66 -37.97 -11.45
C GLN A 267 -17.10 -36.52 -11.70
N GLU A 268 -18.36 -36.32 -12.09
CA GLU A 268 -18.95 -34.99 -12.21
C GLU A 268 -19.00 -34.30 -10.85
N PHE A 269 -18.50 -33.06 -10.81
CA PHE A 269 -18.57 -32.22 -9.63
C PHE A 269 -20.01 -31.70 -9.49
N ASN A 270 -20.81 -32.40 -8.69
CA ASN A 270 -22.12 -31.93 -8.26
C ASN A 270 -21.94 -31.17 -6.95
N GLU A 271 -22.44 -29.95 -6.88
CA GLU A 271 -22.51 -29.17 -5.64
C GLU A 271 -23.56 -29.80 -4.70
N GLY A 272 -23.23 -30.97 -4.14
CA GLY A 272 -24.00 -31.66 -3.12
C GLY A 272 -23.90 -30.88 -1.82
N ALA A 273 -24.80 -29.92 -1.63
CA ALA A 273 -24.88 -29.12 -0.42
C ALA A 273 -25.29 -29.99 0.77
N THR A 274 -24.34 -30.39 1.61
CA THR A 274 -24.66 -30.65 3.01
C THR A 274 -25.08 -29.31 3.61
N THR A 275 -26.38 -29.10 3.81
CA THR A 275 -26.90 -27.88 4.41
C THR A 275 -26.54 -27.84 5.89
N ILE A 276 -25.72 -26.86 6.27
CA ILE A 276 -25.37 -26.56 7.66
C ILE A 276 -26.27 -25.42 8.12
N ASP A 277 -27.32 -25.77 8.84
CA ASP A 277 -28.28 -24.79 9.36
C ASP A 277 -27.91 -24.44 10.80
N PHE A 278 -27.66 -23.16 11.05
CA PHE A 278 -27.53 -22.67 12.43
C PHE A 278 -28.89 -22.74 13.12
N VAL A 279 -28.93 -23.33 14.32
CA VAL A 279 -30.16 -23.51 15.09
C VAL A 279 -30.26 -22.46 16.18
N GLU A 280 -29.29 -22.43 17.10
CA GLU A 280 -29.31 -21.57 18.28
C GLU A 280 -27.94 -21.49 18.97
N GLU A 281 -27.78 -20.50 19.85
CA GLU A 281 -26.74 -20.49 20.88
C GLU A 281 -27.30 -21.05 22.19
N ARG A 282 -26.57 -21.94 22.85
CA ARG A 282 -26.86 -22.38 24.22
C ARG A 282 -25.76 -21.93 25.17
N TYR A 283 -26.18 -21.31 26.27
CA TYR A 283 -25.26 -20.85 27.30
C TYR A 283 -25.14 -21.91 28.41
N TYR A 284 -23.91 -22.37 28.63
CA TYR A 284 -23.55 -23.30 29.69
C TYR A 284 -22.59 -22.59 30.67
N GLY A 285 -23.13 -21.81 31.61
CA GLY A 285 -22.32 -21.01 32.53
C GLY A 285 -21.50 -19.95 31.78
N ASN A 286 -20.16 -20.06 31.83
CA ASN A 286 -19.24 -19.16 31.11
C ASN A 286 -18.97 -19.59 29.65
N ASP A 287 -19.43 -20.77 29.24
CA ASP A 287 -19.21 -21.31 27.89
C ASP A 287 -20.45 -21.12 27.00
N THR A 288 -20.24 -20.78 25.73
CA THR A 288 -21.29 -20.70 24.71
C THR A 288 -21.14 -21.85 23.72
N ALA A 289 -22.20 -22.64 23.56
CA ALA A 289 -22.32 -23.68 22.56
C ALA A 289 -23.05 -23.16 21.33
N TYR A 290 -22.49 -23.34 20.14
CA TYR A 290 -23.17 -23.04 18.88
C TYR A 290 -23.76 -24.32 18.33
N VAL A 291 -25.08 -24.33 18.09
CA VAL A 291 -25.84 -25.52 17.71
C VAL A 291 -26.16 -25.46 16.22
N TYR A 292 -25.79 -26.52 15.49
CA TYR A 292 -26.05 -26.67 14.06
C TYR A 292 -26.85 -27.92 13.77
N LYS A 293 -27.75 -27.85 12.79
CA LYS A 293 -28.40 -29.02 12.19
C LYS A 293 -27.67 -29.34 10.90
N ILE A 294 -27.18 -30.58 10.81
CA ILE A 294 -26.42 -31.08 9.67
C ILE A 294 -27.00 -32.46 9.35
N ASP A 295 -27.63 -32.57 8.19
CA ASP A 295 -28.43 -33.73 7.79
C ASP A 295 -29.44 -34.12 8.89
N ASN A 296 -29.33 -35.34 9.43
CA ASN A 296 -30.20 -35.87 10.49
C ASN A 296 -29.61 -35.71 11.90
N TYR A 297 -28.54 -34.94 12.07
CA TYR A 297 -27.79 -34.81 13.31
C TYR A 297 -27.79 -33.38 13.86
N ILE A 298 -27.74 -33.26 15.19
CA ILE A 298 -27.56 -32.00 15.90
C ILE A 298 -26.12 -31.93 16.41
N TRP A 299 -25.40 -30.89 16.01
CA TRP A 299 -24.01 -30.66 16.36
C TRP A 299 -23.91 -29.50 17.34
N GLU A 300 -23.32 -29.72 18.50
CA GLU A 300 -23.00 -28.68 19.48
C GLU A 300 -21.49 -28.46 19.52
N LEU A 301 -21.06 -27.24 19.22
CA LEU A 301 -19.65 -26.84 19.23
C LEU A 301 -19.37 -25.92 20.42
N ILE A 302 -18.55 -26.39 21.36
CA ILE A 302 -18.19 -25.69 22.61
C ILE A 302 -16.68 -25.50 22.66
N HIS A 303 -16.18 -24.38 22.14
CA HIS A 303 -14.75 -24.03 22.09
C HIS A 303 -13.86 -25.07 21.38
N SER A 304 -13.39 -26.08 22.11
CA SER A 304 -12.61 -27.23 21.61
C SER A 304 -13.32 -28.57 21.77
N THR A 305 -14.59 -28.57 22.17
CA THR A 305 -15.41 -29.77 22.33
C THR A 305 -16.43 -29.84 21.21
N VAL A 306 -16.56 -31.02 20.59
CA VAL A 306 -17.57 -31.33 19.58
C VAL A 306 -18.48 -32.41 20.14
N LYS A 307 -19.79 -32.17 20.07
CA LYS A 307 -20.82 -33.12 20.50
C LYS A 307 -21.85 -33.28 19.39
N ILE A 308 -22.19 -34.52 19.05
CA ILE A 308 -23.15 -34.85 17.99
C ILE A 308 -24.24 -35.73 18.55
N ARG A 309 -25.49 -35.38 18.25
CA ARG A 309 -26.68 -36.13 18.64
C ARG A 309 -27.45 -36.60 17.42
N ASP A 310 -28.07 -37.76 17.53
CA ASP A 310 -29.00 -38.29 16.53
C ASP A 310 -30.40 -37.65 16.66
N SER A 311 -31.32 -38.06 15.77
CA SER A 311 -32.71 -37.61 15.74
C SER A 311 -33.52 -37.95 16.99
N ASN A 312 -33.04 -38.88 17.83
CA ASN A 312 -33.64 -39.24 19.12
C ASN A 312 -32.96 -38.53 20.30
N ASN A 313 -32.16 -37.50 20.02
CA ASN A 313 -31.40 -36.70 20.98
C ASN A 313 -30.33 -37.50 21.78
N LYS A 314 -29.96 -38.70 21.31
CA LYS A 314 -28.91 -39.52 21.91
C LYS A 314 -27.55 -39.04 21.43
N ILE A 315 -26.60 -38.88 22.36
CA ILE A 315 -25.22 -38.50 22.04
C ILE A 315 -24.53 -39.69 21.36
N ILE A 316 -24.14 -39.50 20.11
CA ILE A 316 -23.44 -40.52 19.31
C ILE A 316 -21.94 -40.22 19.20
N TYR A 317 -21.55 -38.98 19.48
CA TYR A 317 -20.15 -38.57 19.53
C TYR A 317 -19.97 -37.41 20.49
N GLU A 318 -18.95 -37.47 21.34
CA GLU A 318 -18.52 -36.37 22.19
C GLU A 318 -17.01 -36.47 22.42
N LYS A 319 -16.28 -35.43 22.03
CA LYS A 319 -14.83 -35.39 22.20
C LYS A 319 -14.34 -33.97 22.47
N LYS A 320 -13.46 -33.83 23.46
CA LYS A 320 -12.72 -32.60 23.74
C LYS A 320 -11.36 -32.68 23.08
N PHE A 321 -11.07 -31.71 22.23
CA PHE A 321 -9.79 -31.56 21.54
C PHE A 321 -8.88 -30.57 22.28
N ASN A 322 -7.57 -30.69 22.04
CA ASN A 322 -6.56 -29.82 22.65
C ASN A 322 -6.60 -28.38 22.13
N THR A 323 -7.15 -28.17 20.93
CA THR A 323 -7.27 -26.86 20.27
C THR A 323 -8.64 -26.75 19.59
N SER A 324 -9.09 -25.53 19.29
CA SER A 324 -10.37 -25.31 18.61
C SER A 324 -10.38 -25.89 17.20
N LEU A 325 -11.55 -26.38 16.77
CA LEU A 325 -11.82 -26.87 15.42
C LEU A 325 -11.46 -25.83 14.34
N ILE A 326 -11.56 -24.54 14.66
CA ILE A 326 -11.31 -23.42 13.74
C ILE A 326 -9.82 -23.27 13.40
N ILE A 327 -8.93 -23.52 14.37
CA ILE A 327 -7.54 -23.04 14.31
C ILE A 327 -6.58 -24.14 13.86
N SER A 328 -6.94 -25.41 14.04
CA SER A 328 -6.00 -26.52 13.85
C SER A 328 -6.46 -27.55 12.83
N ASP A 329 -5.72 -27.63 11.73
CA ASP A 329 -5.81 -28.70 10.72
C ASP A 329 -5.68 -30.09 11.36
N LYS A 330 -4.90 -30.22 12.45
CA LYS A 330 -4.77 -31.48 13.21
C LYS A 330 -6.07 -31.86 13.90
N THR A 331 -6.79 -30.90 14.46
CA THR A 331 -8.10 -31.12 15.10
C THR A 331 -9.15 -31.48 14.06
N GLN A 332 -9.19 -30.75 12.93
CA GLN A 332 -10.09 -31.05 11.82
C GLN A 332 -9.84 -32.46 11.26
N SER A 333 -8.57 -32.82 11.02
CA SER A 333 -8.18 -34.14 10.52
C SER A 333 -8.47 -35.27 11.51
N ALA A 334 -8.39 -35.01 12.82
CA ALA A 334 -8.80 -35.96 13.84
C ALA A 334 -10.32 -36.19 13.83
N LEU A 335 -11.11 -35.12 13.69
CA LEU A 335 -12.55 -35.22 13.59
C LEU A 335 -13.00 -35.93 12.29
N VAL A 336 -12.37 -35.66 11.14
CA VAL A 336 -12.62 -36.40 9.89
C VAL A 336 -12.44 -37.90 10.11
N ARG A 337 -11.32 -38.31 10.72
CA ARG A 337 -11.04 -39.74 11.00
C ARG A 337 -12.09 -40.35 11.92
N ASP A 338 -12.51 -39.64 12.96
CA ASP A 338 -13.53 -40.12 13.89
C ASP A 338 -14.88 -40.32 13.17
N LEU A 339 -15.32 -39.36 12.34
CA LEU A 339 -16.58 -39.45 11.60
C LEU A 339 -16.60 -40.58 10.56
N VAL A 340 -15.47 -40.81 9.88
CA VAL A 340 -15.29 -41.93 8.95
C VAL A 340 -15.32 -43.26 9.71
N THR A 341 -14.66 -43.34 10.86
CA THR A 341 -14.65 -44.54 11.71
C THR A 341 -16.05 -44.88 12.22
N LEU A 342 -16.84 -43.86 12.56
CA LEU A 342 -18.25 -43.99 12.95
C LEU A 342 -19.18 -44.31 11.77
N LYS A 343 -18.65 -44.38 10.53
CA LYS A 343 -19.41 -44.58 9.29
C LYS A 343 -20.52 -43.55 9.09
N MET A 344 -20.36 -42.34 9.64
CA MET A 344 -21.34 -41.27 9.49
C MET A 344 -21.23 -40.59 8.13
N TYR A 345 -20.01 -40.48 7.61
CA TYR A 345 -19.68 -39.84 6.33
C TYR A 345 -18.49 -40.57 5.70
N ASN A 346 -18.37 -40.54 4.37
CA ASN A 346 -17.10 -40.94 3.75
C ASN A 346 -16.02 -39.85 3.95
N ARG A 347 -14.76 -40.16 3.64
CA ARG A 347 -13.62 -39.28 3.94
C ARG A 347 -13.75 -37.90 3.28
N ASN A 348 -14.26 -37.85 2.05
CA ASN A 348 -14.40 -36.61 1.30
C ASN A 348 -15.58 -35.77 1.80
N GLU A 349 -16.72 -36.42 2.07
CA GLU A 349 -17.90 -35.79 2.69
C GLU A 349 -17.58 -35.22 4.07
N ALA A 350 -16.92 -35.99 4.94
CA ALA A 350 -16.54 -35.56 6.28
C ALA A 350 -15.62 -34.33 6.24
N ARG A 351 -14.69 -34.29 5.28
CA ARG A 351 -13.73 -33.19 5.13
C ARG A 351 -14.39 -31.92 4.62
N MET A 352 -15.24 -32.03 3.60
CA MET A 352 -16.01 -30.90 3.08
C MET A 352 -16.98 -30.34 4.12
N LEU A 353 -17.61 -31.22 4.89
CA LEU A 353 -18.48 -30.85 6.00
C LEU A 353 -17.71 -30.06 7.07
N ILE A 354 -16.55 -30.55 7.53
CA ILE A 354 -15.78 -29.90 8.59
C ILE A 354 -15.23 -28.54 8.15
N LEU A 355 -14.77 -28.42 6.90
CA LEU A 355 -14.33 -27.13 6.35
C LEU A 355 -15.49 -26.13 6.27
N SER A 356 -16.65 -26.58 5.78
CA SER A 356 -17.85 -25.76 5.69
C SER A 356 -18.37 -25.34 7.07
N LEU A 357 -18.31 -26.25 8.05
CA LEU A 357 -18.69 -26.00 9.44
C LEU A 357 -17.73 -25.04 10.13
N ALA A 358 -16.41 -25.16 9.91
CA ALA A 358 -15.41 -24.24 10.45
C ALA A 358 -15.58 -22.83 9.87
N ALA A 359 -15.85 -22.72 8.56
CA ALA A 359 -16.14 -21.45 7.90
C ALA A 359 -17.46 -20.84 8.39
N ARG A 360 -18.49 -21.66 8.59
CA ARG A 360 -19.79 -21.20 9.10
C ARG A 360 -19.69 -20.75 10.56
N PHE A 361 -19.01 -21.53 11.40
CA PHE A 361 -18.75 -21.18 12.79
C PHE A 361 -17.93 -19.89 12.92
N LEU A 362 -16.96 -19.65 12.03
CA LEU A 362 -16.23 -18.37 11.97
C LEU A 362 -17.17 -17.21 11.64
N ASN A 363 -18.07 -17.38 10.68
CA ASN A 363 -19.06 -16.36 10.32
C ASN A 363 -20.07 -16.10 11.45
N ASP A 364 -20.53 -17.15 12.13
CA ASP A 364 -21.56 -17.01 13.16
C ASP A 364 -20.97 -16.50 14.49
N LYS A 365 -19.71 -16.84 14.81
CA LYS A 365 -18.97 -16.29 15.97
C LYS A 365 -18.39 -14.89 15.73
N HIS A 366 -18.11 -14.55 14.47
CA HIS A 366 -17.58 -13.25 14.04
C HIS A 366 -18.33 -12.75 12.78
N PRO A 367 -19.56 -12.22 12.94
CA PRO A 367 -20.42 -11.82 11.81
C PRO A 367 -19.83 -10.74 10.89
N ASP A 368 -18.72 -10.10 11.25
CA ASP A 368 -18.07 -9.03 10.49
C ASP A 368 -17.21 -9.47 9.28
N ASN A 369 -17.09 -10.78 8.98
CA ASN A 369 -16.18 -11.28 7.93
C ASN A 369 -16.84 -11.81 6.64
N LYS A 370 -18.03 -11.30 6.30
CA LYS A 370 -18.53 -11.39 4.93
C LYS A 370 -18.01 -10.21 4.10
N ASN A 371 -17.25 -10.51 3.04
CA ASN A 371 -17.21 -9.71 1.80
C ASN A 371 -18.57 -9.76 1.05
N VAL A 372 -19.66 -9.66 1.79
CA VAL A 372 -20.92 -9.12 1.30
C VAL A 372 -20.91 -7.72 1.89
N GLN A 373 -20.38 -6.76 1.13
CA GLN A 373 -20.78 -5.39 1.39
C GLN A 373 -22.28 -5.37 1.14
N GLU A 374 -23.07 -5.47 2.22
CA GLU A 374 -24.42 -4.92 2.19
C GLU A 374 -24.30 -3.57 1.49
N GLU A 375 -25.07 -3.36 0.42
CA GLU A 375 -25.22 -2.04 -0.16
C GLU A 375 -25.71 -1.14 0.97
N VAL A 376 -24.78 -0.41 1.57
CA VAL A 376 -25.08 0.52 2.65
C VAL A 376 -25.92 1.60 2.02
N LYS A 377 -27.24 1.52 2.20
CA LYS A 377 -28.17 2.50 1.65
C LYS A 377 -27.93 3.85 2.33
N LEU A 378 -27.64 4.85 1.52
CA LEU A 378 -27.58 6.23 1.98
C LEU A 378 -28.96 6.69 2.45
N LEU A 379 -28.97 7.62 3.39
CA LEU A 379 -30.19 8.15 4.00
C LEU A 379 -30.83 9.18 3.08
N ASP A 380 -32.10 8.96 2.77
CA ASP A 380 -32.94 9.85 1.98
C ASP A 380 -33.77 10.78 2.89
N ARG A 381 -33.08 11.53 3.76
CA ARG A 381 -33.66 12.56 4.62
C ARG A 381 -32.67 13.68 4.88
N ASP A 382 -33.12 14.86 5.23
CA ASP A 382 -32.21 15.94 5.64
C ASP A 382 -31.39 15.55 6.88
N ILE A 383 -30.12 15.96 6.85
CA ILE A 383 -29.08 15.74 7.86
C ILE A 383 -28.43 17.10 8.02
N ASP A 384 -28.30 17.57 9.25
CA ASP A 384 -27.57 18.79 9.55
C ASP A 384 -26.13 18.48 10.04
N LEU A 385 -25.29 19.52 10.08
CA LEU A 385 -23.90 19.38 10.50
C LEU A 385 -23.77 19.00 11.98
N GLU A 386 -24.70 19.42 12.85
CA GLU A 386 -24.64 19.10 14.28
C GLU A 386 -24.90 17.61 14.53
N GLU A 387 -25.79 16.98 13.77
CA GLU A 387 -26.00 15.53 13.80
C GLU A 387 -24.73 14.77 13.42
N ILE A 388 -24.02 15.22 12.37
CA ILE A 388 -22.74 14.64 11.94
C ILE A 388 -21.70 14.78 13.05
N HIS A 389 -21.55 15.99 13.60
CA HIS A 389 -20.60 16.27 14.67
C HIS A 389 -20.90 15.43 15.93
N ALA A 390 -22.18 15.29 16.30
CA ALA A 390 -22.61 14.45 17.41
C ALA A 390 -22.27 12.98 17.17
N ALA A 391 -22.50 12.44 15.97
CA ALA A 391 -22.17 11.07 15.65
C ALA A 391 -20.64 10.81 15.70
N ILE A 392 -19.83 11.73 15.18
CA ILE A 392 -18.37 11.62 15.19
C ILE A 392 -17.82 11.73 16.62
N SER A 393 -18.42 12.57 17.47
CA SER A 393 -18.00 12.73 18.86
C SER A 393 -18.07 11.44 19.68
N LYS A 394 -18.89 10.47 19.26
CA LYS A 394 -18.99 9.12 19.88
C LYS A 394 -17.88 8.16 19.45
N ILE A 395 -17.13 8.48 18.41
CA ILE A 395 -16.04 7.64 17.87
C ILE A 395 -14.71 7.99 18.54
N GLY A 396 -14.51 9.27 18.84
CA GLY A 396 -13.37 9.79 19.56
C GLY A 396 -13.23 11.31 19.42
N VAL A 397 -12.11 11.84 19.89
CA VAL A 397 -11.90 13.29 19.98
C VAL A 397 -11.27 13.86 18.71
N THR A 398 -12.01 14.75 18.04
CA THR A 398 -11.56 15.48 16.86
C THR A 398 -12.21 16.87 16.81
N SER A 399 -11.59 17.82 16.10
CA SER A 399 -12.13 19.16 15.88
C SER A 399 -13.23 19.17 14.82
N LYS A 400 -14.31 19.94 15.04
CA LYS A 400 -15.37 20.13 14.04
C LYS A 400 -14.82 20.68 12.72
N GLU A 401 -13.84 21.59 12.81
CA GLU A 401 -13.21 22.24 11.67
C GLU A 401 -12.52 21.24 10.73
N LEU A 402 -11.79 20.26 11.27
CA LEU A 402 -11.14 19.22 10.47
C LEU A 402 -12.15 18.45 9.62
N ILE A 403 -13.26 18.01 10.23
CA ILE A 403 -14.30 17.26 9.53
C ILE A 403 -14.96 18.11 8.44
N GLU A 404 -15.27 19.37 8.74
CA GLU A 404 -15.83 20.29 7.74
C GLU A 404 -14.85 20.56 6.59
N ILE A 405 -13.56 20.68 6.86
CA ILE A 405 -12.51 20.84 5.84
C ILE A 405 -12.40 19.58 4.97
N GLU A 406 -12.41 18.38 5.57
CA GLU A 406 -12.39 17.11 4.82
C GLU A 406 -13.64 16.95 3.95
N MET A 407 -14.82 17.33 4.46
CA MET A 407 -16.06 17.35 3.68
C MET A 407 -15.99 18.38 2.55
N ALA A 408 -15.47 19.59 2.81
CA ALA A 408 -15.35 20.66 1.82
C ALA A 408 -14.43 20.26 0.67
N ALA A 409 -13.29 19.63 0.99
CA ALA A 409 -12.40 19.04 -0.01
C ALA A 409 -13.12 17.96 -0.82
N SER A 410 -13.84 17.06 -0.15
CA SER A 410 -14.57 15.95 -0.79
C SER A 410 -15.63 16.41 -1.78
N ILE A 411 -16.52 17.34 -1.39
CA ILE A 411 -17.61 17.82 -2.27
C ILE A 411 -17.10 18.67 -3.44
N SER A 412 -15.86 19.16 -3.39
CA SER A 412 -15.30 20.05 -4.41
C SER A 412 -15.21 19.41 -5.81
N CYS A 413 -15.28 18.07 -5.90
CA CYS A 413 -15.35 17.35 -7.17
C CYS A 413 -16.57 17.74 -8.04
N ALA A 414 -17.67 18.17 -7.42
CA ALA A 414 -18.90 18.58 -8.11
C ALA A 414 -18.99 20.10 -8.36
N LEU A 415 -18.11 20.88 -7.75
CA LEU A 415 -18.20 22.35 -7.74
C LEU A 415 -17.55 23.02 -8.97
N ASN A 416 -16.88 22.26 -9.83
CA ASN A 416 -16.17 22.77 -11.03
C ASN A 416 -15.26 23.98 -10.73
N LEU A 417 -14.50 23.90 -9.63
CA LEU A 417 -13.60 24.97 -9.20
C LEU A 417 -12.38 25.09 -10.13
N ASN A 418 -11.77 26.27 -10.15
CA ASN A 418 -10.64 26.56 -11.04
C ASN A 418 -9.33 25.82 -10.69
N VAL A 419 -9.17 25.40 -9.42
CA VAL A 419 -8.06 24.56 -8.97
C VAL A 419 -8.59 23.48 -8.00
N PRO A 420 -8.06 22.25 -8.06
CA PRO A 420 -8.49 21.17 -7.19
C PRO A 420 -8.09 21.43 -5.73
N LEU A 421 -8.86 20.90 -4.78
CA LEU A 421 -8.57 20.98 -3.35
C LEU A 421 -7.78 19.76 -2.89
N TRP A 422 -6.49 19.97 -2.63
CA TRP A 422 -5.58 18.96 -2.11
C TRP A 422 -5.26 19.22 -0.63
N LEU A 423 -5.57 18.26 0.22
CA LEU A 423 -5.44 18.33 1.67
C LEU A 423 -4.46 17.29 2.19
N LEU A 424 -3.52 17.73 3.03
CA LEU A 424 -2.64 16.87 3.78
C LEU A 424 -2.95 16.98 5.27
N VAL A 425 -3.54 15.93 5.84
CA VAL A 425 -3.86 15.83 7.27
C VAL A 425 -2.66 15.22 8.01
N ILE A 426 -2.08 16.02 8.90
CA ILE A 426 -0.88 15.71 9.66
C ILE A 426 -1.28 15.46 11.11
N GLY A 427 -1.06 14.25 11.61
CA GLY A 427 -1.41 13.91 12.99
C GLY A 427 -0.63 12.73 13.54
N ASN A 428 -0.43 12.72 14.85
CA ASN A 428 0.22 11.61 15.55
C ASN A 428 -0.50 10.28 15.28
N PRO A 429 0.14 9.12 15.46
CA PRO A 429 -0.57 7.84 15.52
C PRO A 429 -1.76 7.92 16.49
N SER A 430 -2.84 7.20 16.18
CA SER A 430 -4.06 7.19 17.01
C SER A 430 -4.83 8.52 17.15
N SER A 431 -4.58 9.53 16.30
CA SER A 431 -5.29 10.82 16.27
C SER A 431 -6.60 10.82 15.47
N LEU A 432 -7.21 9.65 15.22
CA LEU A 432 -8.40 9.46 14.36
C LEU A 432 -8.29 9.88 12.89
N LYS A 433 -7.11 10.35 12.43
CA LYS A 433 -6.89 10.78 11.04
C LYS A 433 -7.37 9.74 10.00
N THR A 434 -7.01 8.48 10.19
CA THR A 434 -7.37 7.37 9.30
C THR A 434 -8.86 7.06 9.31
N GLU A 435 -9.47 7.18 10.49
CA GLU A 435 -10.89 6.95 10.74
C GLU A 435 -11.74 8.07 10.13
N GLY A 436 -11.27 9.32 10.17
CA GLY A 436 -11.88 10.47 9.49
C GLY A 436 -12.05 10.21 7.99
N LEU A 437 -10.99 9.81 7.28
CA LEU A 437 -11.11 9.47 5.85
C LEU A 437 -12.03 8.26 5.58
N LYS A 438 -12.22 7.36 6.55
CA LYS A 438 -13.13 6.21 6.37
C LYS A 438 -14.59 6.63 6.35
N LEU A 439 -14.95 7.81 6.88
CA LEU A 439 -16.32 8.31 6.91
C LEU A 439 -16.89 8.54 5.51
N PHE A 440 -16.02 8.78 4.53
CA PHE A 440 -16.38 8.99 3.12
C PHE A 440 -16.50 7.69 2.30
N ARG A 441 -16.26 6.51 2.90
CA ARG A 441 -16.28 5.23 2.17
C ARG A 441 -17.66 4.74 1.76
N CYS A 442 -18.73 5.26 2.38
CA CYS A 442 -20.10 4.91 2.03
C CYS A 442 -20.62 5.74 0.85
N LEU A 443 -19.90 6.77 0.42
CA LEU A 443 -20.15 7.41 -0.87
C LEU A 443 -19.99 6.39 -2.00
N ASP A 444 -20.67 6.64 -3.11
CA ASP A 444 -20.62 5.81 -4.30
C ASP A 444 -19.17 5.41 -4.65
N LYS A 445 -18.94 4.11 -4.83
CA LYS A 445 -17.63 3.54 -5.19
C LYS A 445 -17.15 4.07 -6.55
N GLU A 446 -18.07 4.51 -7.39
CA GLU A 446 -17.74 5.18 -8.63
C GLU A 446 -17.25 6.62 -8.43
N ARG A 447 -17.48 7.23 -7.25
CA ARG A 447 -17.06 8.60 -6.92
C ARG A 447 -15.85 8.66 -5.99
N VAL A 448 -15.60 7.64 -5.17
CA VAL A 448 -14.47 7.63 -4.22
C VAL A 448 -13.47 6.54 -4.58
N ILE A 449 -12.23 6.94 -4.86
CA ILE A 449 -11.10 6.03 -5.00
C ILE A 449 -10.28 6.05 -3.71
N TYR A 450 -10.28 4.93 -3.00
CA TYR A 450 -9.57 4.77 -1.74
C TYR A 450 -8.30 3.93 -1.94
N LEU A 451 -7.12 4.55 -1.82
CA LEU A 451 -5.83 3.88 -2.02
C LEU A 451 -5.05 3.73 -0.72
N SER A 452 -4.39 2.57 -0.59
CA SER A 452 -3.43 2.30 0.49
C SER A 452 -1.98 2.47 0.02
N THR A 453 -1.70 2.21 -1.26
CA THR A 453 -0.37 2.31 -1.87
C THR A 453 -0.53 2.68 -3.35
N MET A 454 0.52 3.27 -3.96
CA MET A 454 0.57 3.59 -5.38
C MET A 454 1.87 3.05 -5.98
N SER A 455 1.79 2.48 -7.19
CA SER A 455 2.97 2.09 -7.97
C SER A 455 3.60 3.31 -8.67
N GLU A 456 4.87 3.21 -9.08
CA GLU A 456 5.65 4.31 -9.69
C GLU A 456 4.99 4.96 -10.93
N ASN A 457 4.24 4.22 -11.74
CA ASN A 457 3.54 4.76 -12.92
C ASN A 457 2.01 4.60 -12.80
N ALA A 458 1.45 4.72 -11.59
CA ALA A 458 0.02 4.51 -11.35
C ALA A 458 -0.87 5.50 -12.15
N PHE A 459 -0.46 6.77 -12.25
CA PHE A 459 -1.23 7.82 -12.91
C PHE A 459 -1.33 7.66 -14.43
N ALA A 460 -0.20 7.37 -15.07
CA ALA A 460 -0.10 7.15 -16.50
C ALA A 460 1.03 6.17 -16.82
N SER A 461 0.66 5.03 -17.42
CA SER A 461 1.52 3.93 -17.77
C SER A 461 1.76 3.86 -19.28
N GLY A 462 3.00 3.58 -19.67
CA GLY A 462 3.32 3.24 -21.06
C GLY A 462 2.87 1.83 -21.46
N TYR A 463 2.20 1.08 -20.58
CA TYR A 463 1.74 -0.26 -20.89
C TYR A 463 0.66 -0.25 -21.97
N MET A 464 0.87 -0.98 -23.06
CA MET A 464 -0.19 -1.31 -24.03
C MET A 464 -0.65 -2.76 -23.80
N PRO A 465 -1.93 -2.98 -23.48
CA PRO A 465 -2.54 -4.30 -23.49
C PRO A 465 -2.32 -5.02 -24.83
N PRO A 466 -1.94 -6.31 -24.84
CA PRO A 466 -1.74 -7.07 -26.08
C PRO A 466 -3.02 -7.29 -26.89
N ASP A 467 -4.18 -7.17 -26.23
CA ASP A 467 -5.50 -7.27 -26.85
C ASP A 467 -5.90 -5.96 -27.57
N GLY A 468 -5.04 -4.94 -27.56
CA GLY A 468 -5.31 -3.65 -28.18
C GLY A 468 -6.29 -2.76 -27.40
N SER A 469 -6.73 -3.19 -26.21
CA SER A 469 -7.60 -2.39 -25.35
C SER A 469 -6.89 -1.16 -24.77
N ASP A 470 -7.66 -0.15 -24.38
CA ASP A 470 -7.11 1.05 -23.77
C ASP A 470 -6.45 0.72 -22.41
N PRO A 471 -5.22 1.20 -22.17
CA PRO A 471 -4.55 1.00 -20.89
C PRO A 471 -5.31 1.66 -19.74
N LYS A 472 -5.42 0.95 -18.62
CA LYS A 472 -6.11 1.41 -17.42
C LYS A 472 -5.22 2.35 -16.60
N ASP A 473 -5.15 3.59 -17.05
CA ASP A 473 -4.44 4.66 -16.35
C ASP A 473 -5.33 5.27 -15.26
N LEU A 474 -4.80 5.43 -14.05
CA LEU A 474 -5.56 5.93 -12.91
C LEU A 474 -6.13 7.34 -13.19
N LEU A 475 -5.43 8.17 -13.95
CA LEU A 475 -5.91 9.52 -14.31
C LEU A 475 -7.22 9.53 -15.09
N THR A 476 -7.46 8.52 -15.94
CA THR A 476 -8.73 8.41 -16.68
C THR A 476 -9.91 8.12 -15.76
N ILE A 477 -9.63 7.50 -14.62
CA ILE A 477 -10.65 7.15 -13.62
C ILE A 477 -10.83 8.30 -12.65
N LEU A 478 -9.78 9.05 -12.33
CA LEU A 478 -9.80 10.04 -11.25
C LEU A 478 -10.57 11.33 -11.55
N ASP A 479 -10.79 11.68 -12.81
CA ASP A 479 -11.45 12.95 -13.15
C ASP A 479 -12.83 13.07 -12.48
N LYS A 480 -13.05 14.19 -11.77
CA LYS A 480 -14.24 14.46 -10.94
C LYS A 480 -14.53 13.43 -9.84
N LYS A 481 -13.55 12.62 -9.44
CA LYS A 481 -13.64 11.68 -8.31
C LYS A 481 -12.87 12.20 -7.11
N ILE A 482 -13.04 11.53 -5.97
CA ILE A 482 -12.35 11.85 -4.74
C ILE A 482 -11.23 10.84 -4.54
N LEU A 483 -9.98 11.30 -4.46
CA LEU A 483 -8.84 10.45 -4.15
C LEU A 483 -8.52 10.53 -2.64
N LEU A 484 -8.69 9.40 -1.95
CA LEU A 484 -8.39 9.27 -0.53
C LEU A 484 -7.16 8.38 -0.34
N ILE A 485 -6.09 8.93 0.25
CA ILE A 485 -4.85 8.22 0.55
C ILE A 485 -4.71 8.05 2.05
N ARG A 486 -4.89 6.81 2.52
CA ARG A 486 -4.95 6.49 3.96
C ARG A 486 -3.67 6.82 4.71
N ASP A 487 -2.53 6.59 4.08
CA ASP A 487 -1.23 6.80 4.70
C ASP A 487 -0.17 7.04 3.62
N LEU A 488 0.34 8.26 3.53
CA LEU A 488 1.44 8.59 2.63
C LEU A 488 2.77 8.04 3.11
N THR A 489 2.87 7.50 4.33
CA THR A 489 4.10 6.87 4.83
C THR A 489 4.59 5.77 3.90
N THR A 490 3.68 5.01 3.27
CA THR A 490 4.05 3.97 2.30
C THR A 490 4.67 4.56 1.04
N LEU A 491 4.20 5.73 0.59
CA LEU A 491 4.79 6.44 -0.55
C LEU A 491 6.20 6.91 -0.19
N PHE A 492 6.37 7.56 0.97
CA PHE A 492 7.66 8.07 1.42
C PHE A 492 8.66 6.99 1.85
N SER A 493 8.21 5.74 2.00
CA SER A 493 9.08 4.57 2.25
C SER A 493 9.68 3.98 0.96
N LEU A 494 9.22 4.42 -0.22
CA LEU A 494 9.81 4.02 -1.50
C LEU A 494 11.20 4.65 -1.69
N ASN A 495 11.94 4.19 -2.71
CA ASN A 495 13.21 4.81 -3.06
C ASN A 495 12.99 6.28 -3.47
N GLU A 496 14.00 7.10 -3.22
CA GLU A 496 13.93 8.55 -3.40
C GLU A 496 13.58 8.99 -4.83
N GLU A 497 14.07 8.27 -5.84
CA GLU A 497 13.83 8.56 -7.26
C GLU A 497 12.37 8.31 -7.64
N THR A 498 11.80 7.18 -7.20
CA THR A 498 10.38 6.85 -7.37
C THR A 498 9.49 7.87 -6.66
N VAL A 499 9.85 8.30 -5.45
CA VAL A 499 9.12 9.38 -4.75
C VAL A 499 9.16 10.65 -5.59
N LYS A 500 10.35 11.17 -5.95
CA LYS A 500 10.50 12.37 -6.79
C LYS A 500 9.65 12.32 -8.06
N LYS A 501 9.63 11.17 -8.73
CA LYS A 501 8.85 10.97 -9.95
C LYS A 501 7.34 11.06 -9.71
N ILE A 502 6.81 10.36 -8.70
CA ILE A 502 5.37 10.42 -8.36
C ILE A 502 4.97 11.84 -7.97
N LEU A 503 5.83 12.54 -7.22
CA LEU A 503 5.58 13.93 -6.81
C LEU A 503 5.64 14.91 -7.98
N GLY A 504 6.55 14.68 -8.93
CA GLY A 504 6.60 15.41 -10.19
C GLY A 504 5.32 15.22 -11.02
N ASP A 505 4.87 13.97 -11.17
CA ASP A 505 3.62 13.64 -11.87
C ASP A 505 2.42 14.36 -11.21
N LEU A 506 2.30 14.30 -9.88
CA LEU A 506 1.26 15.00 -9.11
C LEU A 506 1.29 16.52 -9.33
N THR A 507 2.47 17.12 -9.47
CA THR A 507 2.61 18.56 -9.70
C THR A 507 1.95 18.96 -11.03
N SER A 508 2.24 18.24 -12.11
CA SER A 508 1.63 18.49 -13.43
C SER A 508 0.13 18.20 -13.44
N ILE A 509 -0.31 17.16 -12.72
CA ILE A 509 -1.73 16.81 -12.59
C ILE A 509 -2.52 17.95 -11.93
N PHE A 510 -2.00 18.52 -10.85
CA PHE A 510 -2.65 19.64 -10.16
C PHE A 510 -2.85 20.86 -11.07
N ASP A 511 -1.87 21.15 -11.93
CA ASP A 511 -1.93 22.28 -12.86
C ASP A 511 -2.90 22.01 -14.04
N GLY A 512 -3.43 20.79 -14.15
CA GLY A 512 -4.47 20.41 -15.12
C GLY A 512 -3.96 19.94 -16.48
N GLU A 513 -2.65 19.90 -16.68
CA GLU A 513 -2.00 19.51 -17.94
C GLU A 513 -0.96 18.41 -17.67
N PHE A 514 -1.43 17.16 -17.59
CA PHE A 514 -0.51 16.03 -17.47
C PHE A 514 -0.20 15.50 -18.87
N GLU A 515 1.05 15.69 -19.30
CA GLU A 515 1.56 15.13 -20.55
C GLU A 515 2.74 14.21 -20.28
N LYS A 516 2.75 13.03 -20.90
CA LYS A 516 3.83 12.06 -20.74
C LYS A 516 4.06 11.31 -22.04
N PHE A 517 5.29 11.40 -22.56
CA PHE A 517 5.70 10.59 -23.69
C PHE A 517 6.24 9.25 -23.23
N THR A 518 5.84 8.17 -23.90
CA THR A 518 6.45 6.84 -23.72
C THR A 518 6.73 6.20 -25.08
N ALA A 519 7.80 5.41 -25.16
CA ALA A 519 8.19 4.75 -26.41
C ALA A 519 7.10 3.81 -26.97
N THR A 520 6.20 3.32 -26.12
CA THR A 520 5.17 2.34 -26.43
C THR A 520 3.79 2.94 -26.73
N ARG A 521 3.44 4.09 -26.14
CA ARG A 521 2.14 4.77 -26.36
C ARG A 521 2.26 6.11 -27.07
N GLY A 522 3.47 6.59 -27.32
CA GLY A 522 3.69 7.95 -27.79
C GLY A 522 3.32 8.98 -26.72
N LEU A 523 2.81 10.13 -27.17
CA LEU A 523 2.41 11.25 -26.32
C LEU A 523 1.03 10.99 -25.68
N MET A 524 0.99 10.80 -24.37
CA MET A 524 -0.24 10.74 -23.59
C MET A 524 -0.55 12.11 -23.02
N LYS A 525 -1.79 12.57 -23.17
CA LYS A 525 -2.29 13.82 -22.58
C LYS A 525 -3.53 13.53 -21.75
N TYR A 526 -3.50 13.91 -20.49
CA TYR A 526 -4.61 13.78 -19.57
C TYR A 526 -4.98 15.14 -19.00
N LYS A 527 -6.29 15.41 -19.01
CA LYS A 527 -6.91 16.50 -18.27
C LYS A 527 -7.79 15.88 -17.21
N ALA A 528 -7.38 15.99 -15.96
CA ALA A 528 -8.12 15.45 -14.82
C ALA A 528 -8.05 16.43 -13.67
N ALA A 529 -9.19 16.73 -13.05
CA ALA A 529 -9.26 17.55 -11.84
C ALA A 529 -10.01 16.79 -10.75
N PHE A 530 -9.36 16.58 -9.61
CA PHE A 530 -9.93 15.82 -8.51
C PHE A 530 -9.42 16.30 -7.15
N PRO A 531 -10.29 16.34 -6.12
CA PRO A 531 -9.83 16.49 -4.76
C PRO A 531 -8.99 15.30 -4.29
N LEU A 532 -7.98 15.60 -3.49
CA LEU A 532 -7.08 14.61 -2.92
C LEU A 532 -6.97 14.88 -1.42
N ILE A 533 -7.33 13.90 -0.59
CA ILE A 533 -7.13 13.96 0.86
C ILE A 533 -6.17 12.86 1.25
N ALA A 534 -5.08 13.24 1.91
CA ALA A 534 -4.04 12.32 2.33
C ALA A 534 -3.65 12.49 3.80
N CYS A 535 -3.28 11.38 4.44
CA CYS A 535 -2.82 11.37 5.82
C CYS A 535 -1.32 11.11 5.93
N ILE A 536 -0.66 11.78 6.87
CA ILE A 536 0.76 11.57 7.20
C ILE A 536 1.04 11.80 8.69
N THR A 537 2.11 11.22 9.21
CA THR A 537 2.59 11.49 10.57
C THR A 537 3.66 12.60 10.58
N PRO A 538 3.77 13.41 11.66
CA PRO A 538 4.79 14.46 11.77
C PRO A 538 6.22 13.93 11.59
N ALA A 539 6.52 12.75 12.13
CA ALA A 539 7.85 12.15 12.06
C ALA A 539 8.30 11.85 10.62
N ILE A 540 7.39 11.31 9.80
CA ILE A 540 7.68 11.03 8.39
C ILE A 540 7.76 12.32 7.60
N LEU A 541 6.86 13.27 7.85
CA LEU A 541 6.89 14.57 7.20
C LEU A 541 8.20 15.32 7.47
N SER A 542 8.72 15.28 8.70
CA SER A 542 10.01 15.91 9.07
C SER A 542 11.19 15.31 8.29
N LYS A 543 11.25 13.98 8.19
CA LYS A 543 12.30 13.27 7.44
C LYS A 543 12.30 13.59 5.94
N HIS A 544 11.12 13.85 5.37
CA HIS A 544 10.93 14.07 3.94
C HIS A 544 10.53 15.52 3.62
N HIS A 545 10.86 16.48 4.48
CA HIS A 545 10.40 17.87 4.35
C HIS A 545 10.81 18.53 3.02
N ASN A 546 11.99 18.20 2.48
CA ASN A 546 12.43 18.71 1.18
C ASN A 546 11.50 18.28 0.03
N TYR A 547 10.95 17.07 0.08
CA TYR A 547 9.98 16.57 -0.91
C TYR A 547 8.62 17.24 -0.76
N VAL A 548 8.20 17.44 0.48
CA VAL A 548 6.92 18.09 0.74
C VAL A 548 6.99 19.59 0.45
N ASN A 549 8.14 20.24 0.59
CA ASN A 549 8.34 21.62 0.13
C ASN A 549 8.30 21.73 -1.40
N GLN A 550 8.81 20.73 -2.14
CA GLN A 550 8.70 20.67 -3.61
C GLN A 550 7.23 20.47 -4.06
N LEU A 551 6.44 19.69 -3.33
CA LEU A 551 4.97 19.61 -3.49
C LEU A 551 4.23 20.84 -2.92
N GLY A 552 4.91 21.61 -2.07
CA GLY A 552 4.36 22.26 -0.88
C GLY A 552 3.53 23.49 -1.12
N SER A 553 3.41 23.90 -2.36
CA SER A 553 2.50 24.97 -2.77
C SER A 553 1.11 24.46 -3.15
N ARG A 554 0.98 23.18 -3.54
CA ARG A 554 -0.27 22.61 -4.09
C ARG A 554 -1.13 21.89 -3.05
N PHE A 555 -0.53 21.42 -1.95
CA PHE A 555 -1.29 20.91 -0.81
C PHE A 555 -1.52 22.01 0.21
N LEU A 556 -2.74 22.15 0.73
CA LEU A 556 -2.94 22.78 2.04
C LEU A 556 -2.78 21.72 3.13
N THR A 557 -2.21 22.12 4.26
CA THR A 557 -1.90 21.22 5.38
C THR A 557 -2.84 21.51 6.54
N TYR A 558 -3.34 20.47 7.19
CA TYR A 558 -4.04 20.58 8.47
C TYR A 558 -3.26 19.79 9.51
N ARG A 559 -2.81 20.45 10.58
CA ARG A 559 -2.15 19.76 11.71
C ARG A 559 -3.16 19.53 12.82
N ILE A 560 -3.39 18.26 13.14
CA ILE A 560 -4.22 17.90 14.29
C ILE A 560 -3.49 18.37 15.55
N PRO A 561 -4.12 19.24 16.37
CA PRO A 561 -3.51 19.71 17.60
C PRO A 561 -3.27 18.55 18.58
N ASN A 562 -2.29 18.71 19.46
CA ASN A 562 -2.11 17.78 20.57
C ASN A 562 -3.34 17.84 21.48
N LEU A 563 -3.72 16.69 22.05
CA LEU A 563 -4.84 16.61 22.97
C LEU A 563 -4.56 17.45 24.22
N THR A 564 -5.55 18.24 24.64
CA THR A 564 -5.53 18.84 25.98
C THR A 564 -5.80 17.78 27.04
N GLU A 565 -5.59 18.11 28.32
CA GLU A 565 -5.99 17.22 29.43
C GLU A 565 -7.49 16.92 29.39
N ALA A 566 -8.31 17.93 29.10
CA ALA A 566 -9.76 17.77 28.97
C ALA A 566 -10.15 16.85 27.79
N ASP A 567 -9.46 16.99 26.65
CA ASP A 567 -9.66 16.11 25.50
C ASP A 567 -9.23 14.68 25.80
N SER A 568 -8.12 14.50 26.50
CA SER A 568 -7.63 13.18 26.91
C SER A 568 -8.65 12.49 27.82
N LYS A 569 -9.19 13.22 28.81
CA LYS A 569 -10.26 12.73 29.68
C LYS A 569 -11.49 12.30 28.89
N ARG A 570 -11.98 13.16 27.98
CA ARG A 570 -13.11 12.83 27.09
C ARG A 570 -12.82 11.58 26.26
N GLY A 571 -11.60 11.44 25.74
CA GLY A 571 -11.16 10.27 24.99
C GLY A 571 -11.23 8.98 25.83
N TYR A 572 -10.83 9.03 27.10
CA TYR A 572 -10.97 7.91 28.02
C TYR A 572 -12.44 7.59 28.29
N ASP A 573 -13.29 8.59 28.53
CA ASP A 573 -14.72 8.38 28.76
C ASP A 573 -15.39 7.69 27.56
N ILE A 574 -15.04 8.09 26.32
CA ILE A 574 -15.51 7.44 25.09
C ILE A 574 -14.99 6.00 24.99
N ALA A 575 -13.72 5.76 25.33
CA ALA A 575 -13.10 4.43 25.25
C ALA A 575 -13.66 3.45 26.30
N TRP A 576 -14.08 3.94 27.46
CA TRP A 576 -14.73 3.16 28.51
C TRP A 576 -16.23 2.97 28.31
N ASN A 577 -16.84 3.69 27.36
CA ASN A 577 -18.24 3.48 27.03
C ASN A 577 -18.43 2.09 26.37
N ASN A 578 -19.41 1.33 26.85
CA ASN A 578 -19.74 -0.01 26.33
C ASN A 578 -20.49 0.03 24.99
N GLU A 579 -20.75 1.22 24.42
CA GLU A 579 -21.29 1.34 23.06
C GLU A 579 -20.37 0.70 22.02
N ASP A 580 -20.96 -0.02 21.07
CA ASP A 580 -20.22 -0.62 19.96
C ASP A 580 -19.60 0.46 19.06
N ARG A 581 -18.28 0.65 19.20
CA ARG A 581 -17.50 1.61 18.41
C ARG A 581 -17.62 1.35 16.90
N SER A 582 -17.69 0.09 16.47
CA SER A 582 -17.83 -0.25 15.05
C SER A 582 -19.19 0.21 14.51
N LYS A 583 -20.25 0.09 15.32
CA LYS A 583 -21.57 0.63 14.99
C LYS A 583 -21.57 2.17 14.93
N ASN A 584 -20.89 2.83 15.86
CA ASN A 584 -20.76 4.29 15.86
C ASN A 584 -20.02 4.79 14.60
N ILE A 585 -18.94 4.09 14.18
CA ILE A 585 -18.24 4.38 12.93
C ILE A 585 -19.14 4.19 11.71
N LYS A 586 -19.86 3.07 11.62
CA LYS A 586 -20.81 2.80 10.51
C LYS A 586 -21.87 3.91 10.44
N THR A 587 -22.41 4.32 11.59
CA THR A 587 -23.42 5.39 11.69
C THR A 587 -22.89 6.73 11.18
N ALA A 588 -21.73 7.17 11.67
CA ALA A 588 -21.13 8.43 11.23
C ALA A 588 -20.76 8.41 9.74
N ALA A 589 -20.25 7.28 9.23
CA ALA A 589 -19.91 7.14 7.81
C ALA A 589 -21.16 7.25 6.92
N ILE A 590 -22.28 6.65 7.32
CA ILE A 590 -23.56 6.79 6.62
C ILE A 590 -24.03 8.25 6.62
N LEU A 591 -23.99 8.94 7.77
CA LEU A 591 -24.42 10.33 7.88
C LEU A 591 -23.58 11.26 7.01
N VAL A 592 -22.24 11.19 7.13
CA VAL A 592 -21.30 12.01 6.33
C VAL A 592 -21.47 11.74 4.84
N SER A 593 -21.53 10.47 4.45
CA SER A 593 -21.66 10.10 3.04
C SER A 593 -23.02 10.52 2.46
N SER A 594 -24.11 10.35 3.20
CA SER A 594 -25.44 10.78 2.75
C SER A 594 -25.53 12.30 2.61
N PHE A 595 -24.91 13.03 3.54
CA PHE A 595 -24.84 14.49 3.48
C PHE A 595 -24.05 14.98 2.26
N CYS A 596 -22.84 14.44 2.06
CA CYS A 596 -21.98 14.80 0.93
C CYS A 596 -22.62 14.41 -0.42
N ASP A 597 -23.25 13.24 -0.53
CA ASP A 597 -23.89 12.76 -1.75
C ASP A 597 -25.03 13.69 -2.21
N ARG A 598 -25.86 14.18 -1.30
CA ARG A 598 -26.92 15.14 -1.63
C ARG A 598 -26.37 16.45 -2.16
N ILE A 599 -25.32 16.98 -1.54
CA ILE A 599 -24.66 18.20 -2.01
C ILE A 599 -24.06 17.97 -3.40
N ILE A 600 -23.32 16.88 -3.58
CA ILE A 600 -22.72 16.51 -4.87
C ILE A 600 -23.80 16.44 -5.96
N LYS A 601 -24.91 15.72 -5.72
CA LYS A 601 -26.04 15.62 -6.67
C LYS A 601 -26.66 16.98 -7.01
N ARG A 602 -26.84 17.84 -6.01
CA ARG A 602 -27.36 19.20 -6.20
C ARG A 602 -26.47 20.03 -7.12
N PHE A 603 -25.15 19.96 -6.96
CA PHE A 603 -24.21 20.74 -7.78
C PHE A 603 -23.91 20.10 -9.14
N ASP A 604 -23.95 18.77 -9.25
CA ASP A 604 -23.98 18.06 -10.53
C ASP A 604 -25.19 18.49 -11.39
N ALA A 605 -26.31 18.84 -10.74
CA ALA A 605 -27.51 19.39 -11.39
C ALA A 605 -27.40 20.90 -11.74
N GLY A 606 -26.24 21.53 -11.53
CA GLY A 606 -25.98 22.91 -11.95
C GLY A 606 -26.40 24.00 -10.96
N ALA A 607 -26.46 23.69 -9.66
CA ALA A 607 -26.71 24.71 -8.64
C ALA A 607 -25.64 25.82 -8.65
N PRO A 608 -26.02 27.09 -8.42
CA PRO A 608 -25.06 28.20 -8.42
C PRO A 608 -24.14 28.14 -7.20
N LEU A 609 -22.87 28.49 -7.41
CA LEU A 609 -21.88 28.59 -6.34
C LEU A 609 -22.12 29.85 -5.48
N PRO A 610 -21.82 29.78 -4.17
CA PRO A 610 -21.81 30.96 -3.30
C PRO A 610 -20.85 32.05 -3.77
N THR A 611 -21.24 33.32 -3.59
CA THR A 611 -20.41 34.47 -3.93
C THR A 611 -19.45 34.87 -2.79
N ILE A 612 -18.40 35.63 -3.13
CA ILE A 612 -17.51 36.28 -2.16
C ILE A 612 -17.62 37.79 -2.37
N ASP A 613 -18.63 38.39 -1.76
CA ASP A 613 -18.95 39.82 -1.96
C ASP A 613 -18.41 40.71 -0.83
N ASP A 614 -18.26 40.16 0.38
CA ASP A 614 -17.78 40.89 1.55
C ASP A 614 -16.27 41.23 1.44
N ASN A 615 -15.95 42.52 1.54
CA ASN A 615 -14.58 43.01 1.52
C ASN A 615 -13.74 42.50 2.71
N LEU A 616 -14.33 42.32 3.89
CA LEU A 616 -13.61 41.77 5.05
C LEU A 616 -13.17 40.33 4.79
N VAL A 617 -14.03 39.53 4.15
CA VAL A 617 -13.70 38.16 3.72
C VAL A 617 -12.58 38.19 2.68
N ARG A 618 -12.66 39.07 1.68
CA ARG A 618 -11.61 39.22 0.65
C ARG A 618 -10.27 39.62 1.25
N GLU A 619 -10.26 40.60 2.15
CA GLU A 619 -9.06 41.03 2.87
C GLU A 619 -8.47 39.89 3.70
N TRP A 620 -9.29 39.15 4.44
CA TRP A 620 -8.82 38.01 5.23
C TRP A 620 -8.19 36.92 4.36
N LEU A 621 -8.80 36.61 3.21
CA LEU A 621 -8.26 35.63 2.25
C LEU A 621 -6.94 36.11 1.63
N ASN A 622 -6.81 37.41 1.36
CA ASN A 622 -5.57 38.02 0.87
C ASN A 622 -4.46 37.94 1.93
N ASP A 623 -4.77 38.31 3.17
CA ASP A 623 -3.85 38.22 4.31
C ASP A 623 -3.41 36.76 4.49
N GLY A 624 -4.34 35.82 4.45
CA GLY A 624 -4.06 34.38 4.56
C GLY A 624 -3.14 33.88 3.45
N ALA A 625 -3.34 34.32 2.21
CA ALA A 625 -2.48 33.97 1.09
C ALA A 625 -1.06 34.58 1.24
N GLU A 626 -0.97 35.84 1.69
CA GLU A 626 0.28 36.54 2.00
C GLU A 626 1.07 35.83 3.12
N PHE A 627 0.37 35.32 4.13
CA PHE A 627 0.97 34.54 5.21
C PHE A 627 1.48 33.18 4.70
N ILE A 628 0.64 32.44 3.98
CA ILE A 628 0.96 31.10 3.46
C ILE A 628 2.18 31.15 2.54
N ARG A 629 2.24 32.10 1.60
CA ARG A 629 3.37 32.18 0.66
C ARG A 629 4.70 32.38 1.39
N ARG A 630 4.72 33.21 2.44
CA ARG A 630 5.93 33.52 3.22
C ARG A 630 6.35 32.36 4.09
N VAL A 631 5.38 31.73 4.78
CA VAL A 631 5.69 30.64 5.71
C VAL A 631 6.19 29.38 5.01
N ARG A 632 5.82 29.21 3.73
CA ARG A 632 6.34 28.19 2.82
C ARG A 632 7.67 28.54 2.16
N GLY A 633 8.07 29.81 2.21
CA GLY A 633 9.28 30.28 1.57
C GLY A 633 10.55 29.61 2.10
N ILE A 634 11.57 29.53 1.26
CA ILE A 634 12.88 28.97 1.61
C ILE A 634 13.80 30.14 1.98
N ALA A 635 14.36 30.09 3.19
CA ALA A 635 15.40 31.02 3.62
C ALA A 635 16.76 30.30 3.47
N ILE A 636 17.62 30.85 2.63
CA ILE A 636 18.93 30.28 2.33
C ILE A 636 19.96 30.97 3.24
N THR A 637 20.56 30.19 4.14
CA THR A 637 21.56 30.68 5.08
C THR A 637 22.86 29.89 4.93
N LYS A 638 24.01 30.55 5.03
CA LYS A 638 25.33 29.89 5.03
C LYS A 638 25.93 29.91 6.43
N ALA A 639 26.33 28.75 6.93
CA ALA A 639 27.07 28.68 8.19
C ALA A 639 28.50 29.16 7.95
N GLU A 640 28.92 30.19 8.67
CA GLU A 640 30.29 30.66 8.71
C GLU A 640 30.81 30.53 10.15
N THR A 641 32.01 29.96 10.29
CA THR A 641 32.64 29.75 11.59
C THR A 641 33.91 30.56 11.68
N PHE A 642 34.02 31.38 12.73
CA PHE A 642 35.25 32.09 13.07
C PHE A 642 35.63 31.78 14.52
N LYS A 643 36.90 31.93 14.86
CA LYS A 643 37.36 31.82 16.25
C LYS A 643 37.22 33.17 16.94
N ASN A 644 36.62 33.17 18.12
CA ASN A 644 36.65 34.36 18.98
C ASN A 644 38.05 34.56 19.58
N GLU A 645 38.22 35.66 20.32
CA GLU A 645 39.49 36.00 20.97
C GLU A 645 39.93 34.93 22.00
N ASP A 646 38.99 34.18 22.58
CA ASP A 646 39.26 33.03 23.46
C ASP A 646 39.54 31.71 22.71
N GLY A 647 39.64 31.73 21.38
CA GLY A 647 39.87 30.55 20.55
C GLY A 647 38.68 29.60 20.42
N LYS A 648 37.47 29.98 20.86
CA LYS A 648 36.22 29.23 20.67
C LYS A 648 35.65 29.46 19.28
N ASP A 649 35.24 28.39 18.63
CA ASP A 649 34.55 28.43 17.35
C ASP A 649 33.12 29.01 17.51
N ILE A 650 32.90 30.20 16.96
CA ILE A 650 31.59 30.83 16.84
C ILE A 650 31.07 30.59 15.42
N THR A 651 29.98 29.82 15.31
CA THR A 651 29.24 29.65 14.05
C THR A 651 28.10 30.66 13.97
N PHE A 652 28.12 31.53 12.97
CA PHE A 652 26.99 32.38 12.58
C PHE A 652 26.38 31.90 11.27
N TYR A 653 25.17 32.36 10.99
CA TYR A 653 24.45 32.03 9.76
C TYR A 653 24.29 33.31 8.95
N ASP A 654 25.05 33.42 7.87
CA ASP A 654 24.95 34.55 6.95
C ASP A 654 23.69 34.44 6.09
N ARG A 655 23.06 35.59 5.82
CA ARG A 655 21.79 35.69 5.09
C ARG A 655 22.10 35.77 3.60
N LEU A 656 21.87 34.68 2.87
CA LEU A 656 22.18 34.67 1.43
C LEU A 656 21.01 35.16 0.58
N ASP A 657 19.87 34.48 0.68
CA ASP A 657 18.74 34.71 -0.21
C ASP A 657 17.43 34.15 0.37
N THR A 658 16.31 34.55 -0.22
CA THR A 658 14.98 34.02 0.07
C THR A 658 14.22 33.68 -1.20
N GLN A 659 13.62 32.50 -1.25
CA GLN A 659 12.72 32.10 -2.32
C GLN A 659 11.29 32.01 -1.78
N ILE A 660 10.44 32.95 -2.16
CA ILE A 660 9.04 33.04 -1.74
C ILE A 660 8.14 32.91 -2.97
N GLU A 661 7.09 32.09 -2.89
CA GLU A 661 6.11 31.98 -3.98
C GLU A 661 5.19 33.21 -4.06
N GLU A 662 4.53 33.39 -5.19
CA GLU A 662 3.47 34.39 -5.35
C GLU A 662 2.15 33.93 -4.68
N PRO A 663 1.31 34.86 -4.16
CA PRO A 663 0.15 34.52 -3.33
C PRO A 663 -0.99 33.82 -4.09
N TRP A 664 -1.03 33.91 -5.42
CA TRP A 664 -2.20 33.60 -6.23
C TRP A 664 -2.70 32.15 -6.07
N ARG A 665 -1.78 31.19 -5.92
CA ARG A 665 -2.14 29.79 -5.70
C ARG A 665 -2.83 29.60 -4.35
N ALA A 666 -2.21 30.10 -3.29
CA ALA A 666 -2.76 30.03 -1.93
C ALA A 666 -4.12 30.74 -1.86
N LEU A 667 -4.25 31.91 -2.49
CA LEU A 667 -5.51 32.65 -2.57
C LEU A 667 -6.61 31.84 -3.25
N ASN A 668 -6.33 31.24 -4.41
CA ASN A 668 -7.32 30.42 -5.12
C ASN A 668 -7.75 29.20 -4.31
N GLN A 669 -6.81 28.54 -3.62
CA GLN A 669 -7.15 27.42 -2.74
C GLN A 669 -8.01 27.85 -1.55
N LEU A 670 -7.66 28.95 -0.87
CA LEU A 670 -8.44 29.48 0.26
C LEU A 670 -9.85 29.91 -0.19
N ARG A 671 -9.97 30.58 -1.35
CA ARG A 671 -11.27 30.94 -1.94
C ARG A 671 -12.13 29.71 -2.21
N ASN A 672 -11.56 28.70 -2.84
CA ASN A 672 -12.27 27.46 -3.18
C ASN A 672 -12.73 26.70 -1.94
N TYR A 673 -11.90 26.65 -0.90
CA TYR A 673 -12.31 26.12 0.39
C TYR A 673 -13.41 26.94 1.06
N ALA A 674 -13.34 28.27 1.02
CA ALA A 674 -14.36 29.13 1.61
C ALA A 674 -15.72 28.96 0.91
N ILE A 675 -15.72 28.86 -0.43
CA ILE A 675 -16.90 28.53 -1.23
C ILE A 675 -17.46 27.16 -0.84
N ALA A 676 -16.61 26.13 -0.78
CA ALA A 676 -17.04 24.78 -0.42
C ALA A 676 -17.61 24.71 1.01
N LEU A 677 -17.03 25.42 1.98
CA LEU A 677 -17.58 25.52 3.34
C LEU A 677 -18.94 26.25 3.37
N ALA A 678 -19.09 27.33 2.60
CA ALA A 678 -20.39 28.01 2.46
C ALA A 678 -21.45 27.07 1.84
N VAL A 679 -21.05 26.23 0.87
CA VAL A 679 -21.91 25.18 0.30
C VAL A 679 -22.33 24.16 1.36
N LEU A 680 -21.41 23.64 2.17
CA LEU A 680 -21.74 22.71 3.28
C LEU A 680 -22.77 23.32 4.24
N ARG A 681 -22.69 24.64 4.47
CA ARG A 681 -23.59 25.38 5.36
C ARG A 681 -24.85 25.89 4.67
N ASN A 682 -25.07 25.51 3.41
CA ASN A 682 -26.19 25.96 2.58
C ASN A 682 -26.33 27.50 2.49
N LYS A 683 -25.21 28.22 2.52
CA LYS A 683 -25.16 29.67 2.37
C LYS A 683 -25.06 30.07 0.90
N ILE A 684 -25.63 31.22 0.54
CA ILE A 684 -25.51 31.81 -0.81
C ILE A 684 -24.29 32.71 -0.98
N ALA A 685 -23.64 33.08 0.13
CA ALA A 685 -22.44 33.92 0.16
C ALA A 685 -21.49 33.46 1.27
N VAL A 686 -20.19 33.62 1.03
CA VAL A 686 -19.13 33.35 2.00
C VAL A 686 -19.10 34.47 3.05
N SER A 687 -18.94 34.10 4.31
CA SER A 687 -18.87 34.99 5.47
C SER A 687 -17.59 34.71 6.29
N MET A 688 -17.36 35.54 7.32
CA MET A 688 -16.24 35.34 8.24
C MET A 688 -16.26 34.00 8.99
N ASP A 689 -17.41 33.33 9.09
CA ASP A 689 -17.49 32.01 9.71
C ASP A 689 -16.70 30.96 8.91
N GLU A 690 -16.70 31.05 7.59
CA GLU A 690 -15.92 30.14 6.73
C GLU A 690 -14.42 30.44 6.91
N CYS A 691 -14.03 31.72 6.98
CA CYS A 691 -12.66 32.14 7.28
C CYS A 691 -12.15 31.60 8.62
N ARG A 692 -12.98 31.63 9.68
CA ARG A 692 -12.61 31.07 11.00
C ARG A 692 -12.32 29.58 10.92
N THR A 693 -13.11 28.81 10.17
CA THR A 693 -12.88 27.38 9.94
C THR A 693 -11.61 27.13 9.12
N LEU A 694 -11.17 28.07 8.28
CA LEU A 694 -9.92 27.96 7.50
C LEU A 694 -8.67 28.37 8.27
N LEU A 695 -8.79 29.07 9.40
CA LEU A 695 -7.65 29.52 10.19
C LEU A 695 -6.65 28.38 10.55
N PRO A 696 -7.09 27.17 10.93
CA PRO A 696 -6.18 26.05 11.15
C PRO A 696 -5.34 25.67 9.92
N LEU A 697 -5.86 25.80 8.69
CA LEU A 697 -5.10 25.54 7.46
C LEU A 697 -4.02 26.60 7.25
N VAL A 698 -4.36 27.87 7.46
CA VAL A 698 -3.40 28.99 7.36
C VAL A 698 -2.26 28.82 8.36
N ARG A 699 -2.57 28.51 9.62
CA ARG A 699 -1.56 28.27 10.68
C ARG A 699 -0.73 27.01 10.44
N SER A 700 -1.33 25.98 9.85
CA SER A 700 -0.67 24.70 9.60
C SER A 700 0.23 24.69 8.36
N ALA A 701 0.17 25.74 7.53
CA ALA A 701 0.97 25.88 6.31
C ALA A 701 2.49 25.97 6.56
N ALA A 702 2.87 26.33 7.79
CA ALA A 702 4.27 26.40 8.20
C ALA A 702 4.95 25.02 8.20
N GLN A 703 6.25 25.01 7.88
CA GLN A 703 7.12 23.85 8.15
C GLN A 703 7.13 23.50 9.64
N ILE A 704 7.30 22.21 10.00
CA ILE A 704 7.12 21.73 11.38
C ILE A 704 7.90 22.56 12.40
N ASP A 705 9.20 22.74 12.16
CA ASP A 705 10.07 23.45 13.10
C ASP A 705 9.75 24.95 13.21
N ARG A 706 9.22 25.56 12.13
CA ARG A 706 8.82 26.97 12.11
C ARG A 706 7.45 27.17 12.74
N ALA A 707 6.56 26.19 12.61
CA ALA A 707 5.23 26.20 13.22
C ALA A 707 5.31 26.27 14.74
N GLU A 708 6.24 25.53 15.37
CA GLU A 708 6.47 25.57 16.83
C GLU A 708 6.85 26.99 17.30
N VAL A 709 7.81 27.63 16.61
CA VAL A 709 8.26 29.00 16.92
C VAL A 709 7.15 30.02 16.68
N LEU A 710 6.45 29.94 15.55
CA LEU A 710 5.35 30.86 15.22
C LEU A 710 4.19 30.74 16.20
N ASN A 711 3.78 29.52 16.56
CA ASN A 711 2.72 29.32 17.55
C ASN A 711 3.08 29.91 18.91
N ALA A 712 4.33 29.72 19.36
CA ALA A 712 4.79 30.32 20.60
C ALA A 712 4.80 31.86 20.57
N LEU A 713 5.12 32.47 19.41
CA LEU A 713 5.07 33.93 19.21
C LEU A 713 3.64 34.47 19.06
N ILE A 714 2.70 33.69 18.51
CA ILE A 714 1.28 34.05 18.45
C ILE A 714 0.75 34.29 19.87
N ASP A 715 1.13 33.42 20.81
CA ASP A 715 0.68 33.49 22.20
C ASP A 715 1.51 34.47 23.06
N ASN A 716 2.70 34.90 22.62
CA ASN A 716 3.63 35.71 23.40
C ASN A 716 4.34 36.75 22.51
N ALA A 717 3.85 37.98 22.49
CA ALA A 717 4.52 39.10 21.82
C ALA A 717 5.66 39.66 22.69
N GLY A 718 6.73 40.12 22.05
CA GLY A 718 7.86 40.77 22.72
C GLY A 718 8.67 39.83 23.60
N ILE A 719 8.98 38.63 23.11
CA ILE A 719 9.70 37.59 23.86
C ILE A 719 11.18 37.53 23.48
N THR A 720 12.06 37.24 24.44
CA THR A 720 13.48 37.02 24.17
C THR A 720 13.76 35.61 23.61
N ILE A 721 14.91 35.42 22.96
CA ILE A 721 15.36 34.10 22.48
C ILE A 721 15.43 33.07 23.63
N ASN A 722 15.87 33.49 24.81
CA ASN A 722 16.05 32.60 25.96
C ASN A 722 14.72 32.18 26.60
N GLU A 723 13.73 33.06 26.62
CA GLU A 723 12.38 32.70 27.08
C GLU A 723 11.68 31.80 26.07
N LEU A 724 11.83 32.12 24.78
CA LEU A 724 11.25 31.35 23.70
C LEU A 724 11.84 29.93 23.64
N SER A 725 13.16 29.79 23.76
CA SER A 725 13.86 28.50 23.73
C SER A 725 13.42 27.58 24.87
N LYS A 726 13.19 28.14 26.07
CA LYS A 726 12.60 27.41 27.20
C LYS A 726 11.16 26.97 26.95
N LYS A 727 10.32 27.83 26.34
CA LYS A 727 8.92 27.50 26.05
C LYS A 727 8.77 26.36 25.04
N ILE A 728 9.62 26.31 24.01
CA ILE A 728 9.53 25.31 22.94
C ILE A 728 10.42 24.07 23.20
N ASP A 729 11.14 24.03 24.32
CA ASP A 729 12.10 22.97 24.67
C ASP A 729 13.12 22.70 23.55
N ARG A 730 13.84 23.77 23.16
CA ARG A 730 14.91 23.74 22.15
C ARG A 730 16.10 24.56 22.60
N SER A 731 17.26 24.34 21.99
CA SER A 731 18.45 25.17 22.27
C SER A 731 18.25 26.61 21.79
N SER A 732 18.86 27.57 22.50
CA SER A 732 18.85 28.98 22.07
C SER A 732 19.48 29.17 20.68
N LYS A 733 20.47 28.35 20.30
CA LYS A 733 21.08 28.37 18.96
C LYS A 733 20.09 27.97 17.86
N THR A 734 19.34 26.88 18.07
CA THR A 734 18.32 26.42 17.10
C THR A 734 17.16 27.42 17.00
N THR A 735 16.71 27.94 18.15
CA THR A 735 15.63 28.94 18.23
C THR A 735 16.02 30.23 17.50
N SER A 736 17.24 30.73 17.74
CA SER A 736 17.79 31.90 17.06
C SER A 736 17.84 31.71 15.55
N ARG A 737 18.34 30.57 15.07
CA ARG A 737 18.36 30.26 13.63
C ARG A 737 16.97 30.32 13.01
N LYS A 738 15.96 29.76 13.68
CA LYS A 738 14.57 29.76 13.17
C LYS A 738 13.93 31.15 13.19
N LEU A 739 14.23 31.97 14.19
CA LEU A 739 13.79 33.37 14.20
C LEU A 739 14.40 34.16 13.05
N ILE A 740 15.70 33.98 12.77
CA ILE A 740 16.37 34.63 11.62
C ILE A 740 15.72 34.18 10.31
N GLU A 741 15.45 32.88 10.12
CA GLU A 741 14.73 32.39 8.93
C GLU A 741 13.35 33.06 8.79
N LEU A 742 12.59 33.19 9.88
CA LEU A 742 11.26 33.82 9.87
C LEU A 742 11.33 35.34 9.61
N GLU A 743 12.37 36.00 10.10
CA GLU A 743 12.64 37.42 9.85
C GLU A 743 12.95 37.65 8.38
N MET A 744 13.83 36.83 7.79
CA MET A 744 14.14 36.86 6.35
C MET A 744 12.88 36.68 5.49
N LEU A 745 11.93 35.84 5.94
CA LEU A 745 10.65 35.63 5.26
C LEU A 745 9.62 36.75 5.52
N GLY A 746 9.94 37.72 6.38
CA GLY A 746 9.09 38.86 6.74
C GLY A 746 7.83 38.45 7.50
N LEU A 747 7.95 37.46 8.38
CA LEU A 747 6.89 36.97 9.28
C LEU A 747 7.04 37.50 10.71
N VAL A 748 8.26 37.77 11.13
CA VAL A 748 8.59 38.27 12.47
C VAL A 748 9.55 39.44 12.35
N PHE A 749 9.53 40.32 13.35
CA PHE A 749 10.48 41.41 13.51
C PHE A 749 11.08 41.37 14.90
N ARG A 750 12.23 42.03 15.05
CA ARG A 750 12.93 42.20 16.33
C ARG A 750 13.10 43.67 16.70
N TYR A 751 13.06 43.98 17.99
CA TYR A 751 13.23 45.32 18.52
C TYR A 751 13.85 45.27 19.92
N HIS A 752 14.44 46.38 20.39
CA HIS A 752 14.95 46.48 21.76
C HIS A 752 13.83 46.85 22.75
N SER A 753 13.94 46.36 23.99
CA SER A 753 12.98 46.72 25.06
C SER A 753 12.94 48.24 25.28
N PRO A 754 11.76 48.89 25.22
CA PRO A 754 11.64 50.35 25.35
C PRO A 754 11.88 50.88 26.78
N ASN A 755 11.94 50.00 27.80
CA ASN A 755 12.01 50.38 29.21
C ASN A 755 13.31 49.90 29.90
N MET A 756 14.47 50.42 29.51
CA MET A 756 15.75 50.12 30.18
C MET A 756 16.43 51.38 30.75
N PRO A 757 17.04 51.31 31.95
CA PRO A 757 17.95 52.34 32.46
C PRO A 757 19.19 52.47 31.56
N SER A 758 19.66 53.70 31.37
CA SER A 758 20.88 54.02 30.62
C SER A 758 22.07 53.16 31.09
N GLY A 759 22.72 52.47 30.15
CA GLY A 759 23.99 51.75 30.38
C GLY A 759 23.98 50.23 30.21
N SER A 760 22.87 49.58 29.83
CA SER A 760 22.84 48.13 29.56
C SER A 760 22.29 47.81 28.16
N LYS A 761 22.97 46.93 27.39
CA LYS A 761 22.54 46.48 26.05
C LYS A 761 21.21 45.74 26.17
N ALA A 762 20.10 46.39 25.78
CA ALA A 762 18.76 45.84 25.89
C ALA A 762 18.64 44.52 25.08
N PRO A 763 18.01 43.47 25.63
CA PRO A 763 17.84 42.22 24.88
C PRO A 763 16.92 42.42 23.68
N TRP A 764 17.21 41.69 22.59
CA TRP A 764 16.33 41.62 21.42
C TRP A 764 15.03 40.89 21.78
N LEU A 765 13.90 41.58 21.57
CA LEU A 765 12.55 41.06 21.68
C LEU A 765 12.01 40.74 20.29
N TRP A 766 11.26 39.65 20.17
CA TRP A 766 10.71 39.17 18.91
C TRP A 766 9.19 39.21 18.93
N SER A 767 8.59 39.60 17.80
CA SER A 767 7.14 39.65 17.61
C SER A 767 6.76 39.30 16.17
N ILE A 768 5.50 38.93 15.97
CA ILE A 768 4.95 38.69 14.63
C ILE A 768 4.66 40.01 13.96
N GLU A 769 4.92 40.08 12.66
CA GLU A 769 4.64 41.24 11.84
C GLU A 769 3.19 41.71 11.96
N SER A 770 3.01 43.01 12.21
CA SER A 770 1.70 43.60 12.56
C SER A 770 0.65 43.41 11.46
N LYS A 771 1.07 43.31 10.19
CA LYS A 771 0.18 43.00 9.04
C LYS A 771 -0.52 41.65 9.15
N PHE A 772 0.01 40.69 9.92
CA PHE A 772 -0.62 39.39 10.16
C PHE A 772 -1.43 39.32 11.45
N SER A 773 -1.48 40.40 12.23
CA SER A 773 -2.21 40.44 13.51
C SER A 773 -3.70 40.11 13.37
N ARG A 774 -4.32 40.51 12.24
CA ARG A 774 -5.72 40.22 11.91
C ARG A 774 -6.01 38.73 11.75
N LEU A 775 -5.07 37.96 11.20
CA LEU A 775 -5.23 36.51 11.02
C LEU A 775 -5.09 35.75 12.34
N LEU A 776 -4.26 36.24 13.25
CA LEU A 776 -3.74 35.44 14.34
C LEU A 776 -4.48 35.63 15.67
N GLU A 777 -5.54 36.46 15.69
CA GLU A 777 -6.51 36.66 16.79
C GLU A 777 -5.99 36.19 18.16
N LYS A 778 -5.10 37.01 18.78
CA LYS A 778 -4.69 36.93 20.20
C LYS A 778 -3.59 37.90 20.62
N GLN A 779 -2.96 38.61 19.69
CA GLN A 779 -2.00 39.65 20.08
C GLN A 779 -2.72 40.96 20.43
N SER A 780 -2.50 41.43 21.67
CA SER A 780 -2.55 42.87 21.96
C SER A 780 -1.65 43.57 20.95
N LYS A 781 -2.14 44.62 20.27
CA LYS A 781 -1.37 45.40 19.29
C LYS A 781 -0.07 45.91 19.91
N VAL A 782 1.02 45.17 19.79
CA VAL A 782 2.37 45.72 19.95
C VAL A 782 2.64 46.43 18.63
N ILE A 783 2.37 47.73 18.61
CA ILE A 783 2.71 48.58 17.47
C ILE A 783 4.25 48.58 17.42
N PRO A 784 4.86 48.24 16.27
CA PRO A 784 6.31 48.32 16.18
C PRO A 784 6.69 49.79 16.46
N PRO A 785 7.72 50.04 17.29
CA PRO A 785 8.09 51.42 17.66
C PRO A 785 8.41 52.24 16.39
N SER A 786 8.28 53.56 16.44
CA SER A 786 8.51 54.47 15.31
C SER A 786 9.80 54.13 14.56
N SER A 787 9.89 54.49 13.27
CA SER A 787 11.01 54.16 12.36
C SER A 787 12.42 54.43 12.92
N GLU A 788 12.55 55.27 13.93
CA GLU A 788 13.78 55.53 14.70
C GLU A 788 14.27 54.34 15.56
N PHE A 789 13.41 53.34 15.84
CA PHE A 789 13.72 52.15 16.64
C PHE A 789 13.63 50.83 15.87
N MET A 790 13.19 50.89 14.60
CA MET A 790 13.28 49.77 13.68
C MET A 790 14.60 49.90 12.92
N SER A 791 15.39 48.82 12.83
CA SER A 791 16.56 48.79 11.95
C SER A 791 16.10 48.68 10.48
N ILE A 792 15.58 49.78 9.94
CA ILE A 792 15.36 49.94 8.51
C ILE A 792 16.73 50.30 7.93
N GLY A 793 17.33 49.38 7.19
CA GLY A 793 18.40 49.73 6.25
C GLY A 793 17.77 50.51 5.11
N GLU A 794 17.69 51.83 5.24
CA GLU A 794 17.61 52.70 4.07
C GLU A 794 18.92 52.53 3.29
N ASP A 795 18.81 52.39 1.96
CA ASP A 795 19.92 52.28 1.00
C ASP A 795 20.63 50.94 0.81
N GLY A 796 19.92 49.80 0.78
CA GLY A 796 20.41 48.58 0.07
C GLY A 796 21.80 48.05 0.45
N ALA A 797 22.39 48.54 1.53
CA ALA A 797 23.68 48.17 2.06
C ALA A 797 23.45 47.08 3.11
N ALA A 798 24.37 46.13 3.18
CA ALA A 798 24.31 45.02 4.11
C ALA A 798 24.04 45.55 5.54
N LEU A 799 22.93 45.09 6.14
CA LEU A 799 22.63 45.30 7.56
C LEU A 799 23.85 44.93 8.40
N PRO A 800 24.16 45.67 9.49
CA PRO A 800 25.24 45.30 10.40
C PRO A 800 25.06 43.85 10.80
N SER A 801 26.08 43.07 10.52
CA SER A 801 26.05 41.64 10.82
C SER A 801 25.99 41.47 12.34
N LEU A 802 25.47 40.34 12.82
CA LEU A 802 25.54 39.98 14.24
C LEU A 802 26.99 40.04 14.78
N LEU A 803 28.02 40.07 13.90
CA LEU A 803 29.41 40.31 14.28
C LEU A 803 29.68 41.71 14.81
N ASP A 804 28.97 42.75 14.40
CA ASP A 804 29.25 44.11 14.88
C ASP A 804 28.81 44.23 16.36
N ASP A 805 27.69 43.61 16.72
CA ASP A 805 27.21 43.52 18.11
C ASP A 805 28.01 42.54 18.99
N ILE A 806 28.59 41.49 18.40
CA ILE A 806 29.42 40.48 19.11
C ILE A 806 30.86 40.99 19.28
N LYS A 807 31.41 41.74 18.32
CA LYS A 807 32.73 42.39 18.46
C LYS A 807 32.72 43.44 19.56
N ASP A 808 31.63 44.21 19.67
CA ASP A 808 31.44 45.17 20.78
C ASP A 808 31.13 44.52 22.15
N LYS A 809 31.08 43.19 22.25
CA LYS A 809 31.07 42.49 23.55
C LYS A 809 32.47 42.09 24.02
N ASN A 810 33.41 41.92 23.12
CA ASN A 810 34.78 41.51 23.45
C ASN A 810 35.71 42.71 23.68
N SER A 811 35.37 43.90 23.18
CA SER A 811 36.15 45.13 23.40
C SER A 811 35.99 45.74 24.80
N GLU A 812 34.95 45.40 25.57
CA GLU A 812 34.69 45.95 26.91
C GLU A 812 35.13 45.05 28.08
N GLU A 813 35.45 43.76 27.87
CA GLU A 813 35.99 42.88 28.93
C GLU A 813 37.51 43.04 29.14
N GLY A 814 38.18 43.91 28.38
CA GLY A 814 39.62 44.16 28.45
C GLY A 814 40.07 45.33 29.35
N GLY A 815 39.15 45.98 30.08
CA GLY A 815 39.47 47.21 30.81
C GLY A 815 38.80 47.31 32.17
N GLU A 816 39.30 46.54 33.16
CA GLU A 816 39.47 46.95 34.57
C GLU A 816 39.67 45.71 35.45
N THR A 817 40.91 45.43 35.86
CA THR A 817 41.36 45.27 37.27
C THR A 817 42.80 44.74 37.31
N THR A 818 43.69 45.57 37.87
CA THR A 818 45.03 45.32 38.46
C THR A 818 45.84 44.09 38.06
#